data_AF-A0A3B8VFU8-F1
#
_entry.id   AF-A0A3B8VFU8-F1
#
_cell.length_a   1.000
_cell.length_b   1.000
_cell.length_c   1.000
_cell.angle_alpha   90.00
_cell.angle_beta   90.00
_cell.angle_gamma   90.00
#
_symmetry.space_group_name_H-M   'P 1'
#
loop_
_entity.id
_entity.type
_entity.pdbx_description
1 polymer ?
#
loop_
_entity_poly.entity_id
_entity_poly.type
_entity_poly.pdbx_seq_one_letter_code
_entity_poly.pdbx_strand_id
1 'polypeptide(L)'
;MNIDFELLKNPTAAYRGKPFWAWNGKIEKSETEKQIKAFKKMGFGGAFIHSRTGLITEYMSDEWLEDVKFAAIKLHENGMEAYLYDEDRWPSGTCGGYVTKERQFQAKYMIYREVTSDYEKPENFLGLFAVRFAGDSVEKYRAISSLSEKQSGERVFVFYYDYMQADSFYNGYTYADTMNKAATERFLALTHEKYYKAFGELFGNVIKGIFTDEPHRNPYLNGFGRKEERAEKEIPYTYALFDEFEKRKGYKIQDRLPLLWFGDAHDEFCKEAYDLIEVEQELFLENFAIPYRDWCRAHGLLVTGHVLHEDNLAAQTTMCGSVMRYYEYMDMPGMDNLCEDNFAVNVPSLVKSAAKQLGKKFVLDELYAATGWKMTFADYKRTGEWQSMGGINLRCPHLSWYTMKGQAKRDYPASFLTQSAWYEDFGYTESYFSRLQYLLTEGEENCDTAIVNPVESLWGLVNERTFKNCFASDNAVVCKLEKEYYELFRYIRLHGGNADYIDEGIFAEHGGTDGNELIAGKKRYKKIILNGNINLRLTTLNALKRFLQNGGTLIVAGDMPRYLDGVRHDYTKDLQGAIQTGFDTEKVFSLIAPAGYRANSPDIIAEKRTFGNGTCYFFLNRAEGSTQAEIVIDTDQSPAAINLTNGSLTPVAFQRNGKSITTEKTFARGELLALYCSDRAFAEKEQETAGHVFSENVPLPECFDYKLSEPNILPLDEAECFVDGAYFCKGDILTIDEKLRDRFSMARRHGEMIQPWFRNKFFPVPKSVGKVTLVFSFSVRDIPENAYVMTEDPAAEISINGVSVCGEISDGYIDVCFKRIKVPGNAIKTGENKLSASFDFTDRYDIESLYLTGNFGVSENDEITALPEKLRLGDICAHGLKYYGGGLTLSAPLKNGNYKVRTNKLHAAICYFNSSPVAFLPYEADFSVTNGMLAIEQVFTRQNTFGTAIENGQRRGIIPQGLDSDTELIRIEPRRF
;
A
#
# COMPACT_ATOMS: atom_id res chain seq x y z
N MET A 1 -4.85 8.56 -29.26
CA MET A 1 -6.31 8.83 -29.11
C MET A 1 -6.53 10.32 -28.84
N ASN A 2 -7.70 10.91 -29.13
CA ASN A 2 -8.03 12.30 -28.71
C ASN A 2 -8.59 12.32 -27.28
N ILE A 3 -8.46 13.44 -26.56
CA ILE A 3 -9.17 13.64 -25.29
C ILE A 3 -10.68 13.70 -25.54
N ASP A 4 -11.43 12.83 -24.86
CA ASP A 4 -12.87 12.90 -24.70
C ASP A 4 -13.18 13.75 -23.47
N PHE A 5 -13.63 14.98 -23.69
CA PHE A 5 -13.90 15.93 -22.61
C PHE A 5 -15.13 15.58 -21.76
N GLU A 6 -16.08 14.81 -22.30
CA GLU A 6 -17.23 14.34 -21.50
C GLU A 6 -16.82 13.19 -20.60
N LEU A 7 -15.99 12.27 -21.11
CA LEU A 7 -15.37 11.24 -20.29
C LEU A 7 -14.39 11.82 -19.26
N LEU A 8 -13.64 12.87 -19.59
CA LEU A 8 -12.79 13.59 -18.62
C LEU A 8 -13.63 14.21 -17.48
N LYS A 9 -14.82 14.77 -17.77
CA LYS A 9 -15.69 15.30 -16.73
C LYS A 9 -16.26 14.18 -15.85
N ASN A 10 -16.63 13.05 -16.45
CA ASN A 10 -17.25 11.92 -15.77
C ASN A 10 -16.57 10.59 -16.11
N PRO A 11 -15.38 10.30 -15.54
CA PRO A 11 -14.67 9.06 -15.84
C PRO A 11 -15.48 7.82 -15.41
N THR A 12 -15.42 6.78 -16.24
CA THR A 12 -16.06 5.47 -15.98
C THR A 12 -15.40 4.73 -14.82
N ALA A 13 -16.04 3.65 -14.35
CA ALA A 13 -15.53 2.74 -13.31
C ALA A 13 -14.09 2.25 -13.54
N ALA A 14 -13.70 2.03 -14.80
CA ALA A 14 -12.36 1.58 -15.17
C ALA A 14 -11.22 2.51 -14.70
N TYR A 15 -11.45 3.82 -14.61
CA TYR A 15 -10.44 4.82 -14.19
C TYR A 15 -10.55 5.19 -12.70
N ARG A 16 -11.48 4.57 -11.97
CA ARG A 16 -11.71 4.81 -10.55
C ARG A 16 -11.03 3.74 -9.71
N GLY A 17 -10.64 4.14 -8.50
CA GLY A 17 -10.05 3.26 -7.50
C GLY A 17 -10.97 2.10 -7.15
N LYS A 18 -10.34 1.00 -6.73
CA LYS A 18 -10.98 -0.25 -6.33
C LYS A 18 -10.41 -0.63 -4.97
N PRO A 19 -11.03 -0.23 -3.85
CA PRO A 19 -10.53 -0.55 -2.53
C PRO A 19 -10.53 -2.05 -2.27
N PHE A 20 -9.61 -2.48 -1.40
CA PHE A 20 -9.77 -3.77 -0.74
C PHE A 20 -10.95 -3.69 0.21
N TRP A 21 -11.93 -4.56 -0.04
CA TRP A 21 -13.06 -4.76 0.84
C TRP A 21 -12.78 -5.94 1.75
N ALA A 22 -12.27 -5.61 2.93
CA ALA A 22 -11.87 -6.56 3.94
C ALA A 22 -13.09 -7.24 4.55
N TRP A 23 -13.39 -8.45 4.11
CA TRP A 23 -14.39 -9.32 4.69
C TRP A 23 -13.82 -9.96 5.95
N ASN A 24 -14.01 -9.26 7.05
CA ASN A 24 -13.74 -9.69 8.40
C ASN A 24 -15.07 -9.78 9.18
N GLY A 25 -15.24 -10.78 10.04
CA GLY A 25 -16.50 -11.02 10.76
C GLY A 25 -17.48 -11.95 10.03
N LYS A 26 -18.76 -11.86 10.41
CA LYS A 26 -19.86 -12.64 9.81
C LYS A 26 -20.46 -11.82 8.67
N ILE A 27 -20.49 -12.40 7.48
CA ILE A 27 -21.02 -11.71 6.30
C ILE A 27 -22.55 -11.82 6.28
N GLU A 28 -23.19 -10.68 6.05
CA GLU A 28 -24.64 -10.51 6.02
C GLU A 28 -25.01 -9.70 4.77
N LYS A 29 -25.99 -10.20 4.00
CA LYS A 29 -26.40 -9.60 2.73
C LYS A 29 -26.91 -8.15 2.89
N SER A 30 -27.60 -7.86 3.99
CA SER A 30 -28.13 -6.51 4.28
C SER A 30 -27.03 -5.48 4.49
N GLU A 31 -25.96 -5.84 5.20
CA GLU A 31 -24.81 -4.98 5.44
C GLU A 31 -23.95 -4.86 4.18
N THR A 32 -23.75 -5.97 3.47
CA THR A 32 -23.10 -6.01 2.15
C THR A 32 -23.72 -4.98 1.18
N GLU A 33 -25.05 -4.91 1.09
CA GLU A 33 -25.72 -3.89 0.25
C GLU A 33 -25.49 -2.45 0.72
N LYS A 34 -25.48 -2.20 2.03
CA LYS A 34 -25.21 -0.85 2.57
C LYS A 34 -23.80 -0.40 2.23
N GLN A 35 -22.82 -1.28 2.38
CA GLN A 35 -21.42 -0.99 2.08
C GLN A 35 -21.17 -0.77 0.59
N ILE A 36 -21.86 -1.52 -0.29
CA ILE A 36 -21.84 -1.26 -1.74
C ILE A 36 -22.40 0.14 -2.08
N LYS A 37 -23.48 0.57 -1.42
CA LYS A 37 -24.01 1.94 -1.58
C LYS A 37 -23.01 2.98 -1.05
N ALA A 38 -22.30 2.68 0.04
CA ALA A 38 -21.24 3.54 0.55
C ALA A 38 -20.09 3.67 -0.46
N PHE A 39 -19.57 2.57 -1.02
CA PHE A 39 -18.55 2.61 -2.08
C PHE A 39 -19.00 3.44 -3.29
N LYS A 40 -20.27 3.31 -3.70
CA LYS A 40 -20.83 4.11 -4.79
C LYS A 40 -20.85 5.61 -4.45
N LYS A 41 -21.30 5.95 -3.23
CA LYS A 41 -21.33 7.33 -2.72
C LYS A 41 -19.93 7.94 -2.65
N MET A 42 -18.94 7.15 -2.25
CA MET A 42 -17.52 7.47 -2.23
C MET A 42 -16.90 7.63 -3.63
N GLY A 43 -17.63 7.28 -4.70
CA GLY A 43 -17.20 7.44 -6.07
C GLY A 43 -16.27 6.34 -6.58
N PHE A 44 -16.10 5.23 -5.86
CA PHE A 44 -15.24 4.12 -6.30
C PHE A 44 -15.79 3.40 -7.53
N GLY A 45 -14.89 2.78 -8.29
CA GLY A 45 -15.21 2.07 -9.53
C GLY A 45 -15.51 0.59 -9.33
N GLY A 46 -15.17 0.03 -8.18
CA GLY A 46 -15.21 -1.41 -7.93
C GLY A 46 -14.72 -1.75 -6.53
N ALA A 47 -14.54 -3.03 -6.25
CA ALA A 47 -13.91 -3.51 -5.03
C ALA A 47 -13.26 -4.88 -5.25
N PHE A 48 -12.19 -5.14 -4.49
CA PHE A 48 -11.59 -6.46 -4.34
C PHE A 48 -12.16 -7.13 -3.10
N ILE A 49 -12.92 -8.22 -3.27
CA ILE A 49 -13.60 -8.91 -2.16
C ILE A 49 -12.58 -9.80 -1.44
N HIS A 50 -12.03 -9.33 -0.32
CA HIS A 50 -10.81 -9.87 0.30
C HIS A 50 -11.10 -10.45 1.69
N SER A 51 -10.84 -11.76 1.89
CA SER A 51 -10.88 -12.35 3.25
C SER A 51 -9.78 -11.75 4.13
N ARG A 52 -10.15 -11.22 5.31
CA ARG A 52 -9.18 -10.59 6.23
C ARG A 52 -9.26 -11.13 7.65
N THR A 53 -8.33 -10.68 8.49
CA THR A 53 -8.23 -11.04 9.90
C THR A 53 -9.55 -10.82 10.62
N GLY A 54 -10.10 -11.88 11.21
CA GLY A 54 -11.36 -11.86 11.93
C GLY A 54 -12.54 -12.49 11.19
N LEU A 55 -12.33 -13.09 10.01
CA LEU A 55 -13.39 -13.76 9.24
C LEU A 55 -14.06 -14.89 10.05
N ILE A 56 -15.40 -14.84 10.16
CA ILE A 56 -16.24 -15.84 10.84
C ILE A 56 -16.93 -16.76 9.82
N THR A 57 -17.39 -16.22 8.68
CA THR A 57 -17.93 -17.04 7.58
C THR A 57 -16.84 -17.98 7.07
N GLU A 58 -17.12 -19.28 6.94
CA GLU A 58 -16.10 -20.25 6.53
C GLU A 58 -15.59 -19.98 5.11
N TYR A 59 -14.29 -19.70 4.98
CA TYR A 59 -13.65 -19.47 3.69
C TYR A 59 -13.83 -20.66 2.75
N MET A 60 -14.24 -20.39 1.51
CA MET A 60 -14.52 -21.38 0.45
C MET A 60 -15.62 -22.42 0.79
N SER A 61 -16.49 -22.11 1.74
CA SER A 61 -17.77 -22.81 1.97
C SER A 61 -18.83 -22.39 0.95
N ASP A 62 -19.95 -23.12 0.89
CA ASP A 62 -21.09 -22.75 0.05
C ASP A 62 -21.66 -21.38 0.46
N GLU A 63 -21.71 -21.07 1.76
CA GLU A 63 -22.14 -19.77 2.28
C GLU A 63 -21.23 -18.64 1.77
N TRP A 64 -19.90 -18.82 1.86
CA TRP A 64 -18.94 -17.86 1.32
C TRP A 64 -19.15 -17.62 -0.18
N LEU A 65 -19.32 -18.69 -0.96
CA LEU A 65 -19.55 -18.58 -2.40
C LEU A 65 -20.86 -17.84 -2.71
N GLU A 66 -21.94 -18.12 -1.98
CA GLU A 66 -23.20 -17.40 -2.12
C GLU A 66 -23.09 -15.91 -1.80
N ASP A 67 -22.38 -15.56 -0.72
CA ASP A 67 -22.18 -14.17 -0.30
C ASP A 67 -21.33 -13.42 -1.33
N VAL A 68 -20.22 -14.00 -1.79
CA VAL A 68 -19.37 -13.40 -2.85
C VAL A 68 -20.17 -13.20 -4.14
N LYS A 69 -20.98 -14.18 -4.55
CA LYS A 69 -21.86 -14.06 -5.72
C LYS A 69 -22.82 -12.90 -5.58
N PHE A 70 -23.46 -12.80 -4.42
CA PHE A 70 -24.41 -11.73 -4.12
C PHE A 70 -23.73 -10.36 -4.18
N ALA A 71 -22.56 -10.21 -3.55
CA ALA A 71 -21.77 -8.99 -3.57
C ALA A 71 -21.37 -8.59 -4.99
N ALA A 72 -20.87 -9.53 -5.80
CA ALA A 72 -20.47 -9.28 -7.18
C ALA A 72 -21.64 -8.80 -8.06
N ILE A 73 -22.81 -9.44 -7.96
CA ILE A 73 -24.02 -9.01 -8.66
C ILE A 73 -24.43 -7.60 -8.22
N LYS A 74 -24.41 -7.32 -6.91
CA LYS A 74 -24.80 -6.01 -6.37
C LYS A 74 -23.85 -4.90 -6.75
N LEU A 75 -22.54 -5.15 -6.80
CA LEU A 75 -21.55 -4.22 -7.35
C LEU A 75 -21.88 -3.88 -8.81
N HIS A 76 -22.14 -4.89 -9.64
CA HIS A 76 -22.48 -4.70 -11.04
C HIS A 76 -23.79 -3.93 -11.25
N GLU A 77 -24.85 -4.24 -10.51
CA GLU A 77 -26.13 -3.50 -10.53
C GLU A 77 -25.95 -2.00 -10.18
N ASN A 78 -24.90 -1.65 -9.42
CA ASN A 78 -24.56 -0.27 -9.07
C ASN A 78 -23.52 0.37 -10.03
N GLY A 79 -23.22 -0.29 -11.15
CA GLY A 79 -22.28 0.19 -12.16
C GLY A 79 -20.83 0.19 -11.68
N MET A 80 -20.47 -0.76 -10.84
CA MET A 80 -19.11 -0.98 -10.32
C MET A 80 -18.58 -2.35 -10.75
N GLU A 81 -17.26 -2.51 -10.71
CA GLU A 81 -16.55 -3.72 -11.12
C GLU A 81 -16.24 -4.61 -9.92
N ALA A 82 -16.60 -5.90 -10.00
CA ALA A 82 -16.28 -6.87 -8.95
C ALA A 82 -14.99 -7.62 -9.30
N TYR A 83 -14.09 -7.71 -8.31
CA TYR A 83 -12.89 -8.54 -8.38
C TYR A 83 -12.87 -9.53 -7.23
N LEU A 84 -12.48 -10.76 -7.55
CA LEU A 84 -12.23 -11.78 -6.54
C LEU A 84 -10.85 -11.56 -5.93
N TYR A 85 -10.67 -12.12 -4.75
CA TYR A 85 -9.39 -12.27 -4.09
C TYR A 85 -9.20 -13.77 -3.84
N ASP A 86 -8.00 -14.29 -4.04
CA ASP A 86 -7.76 -15.73 -4.16
C ASP A 86 -7.34 -16.45 -2.85
N GLU A 87 -7.17 -15.72 -1.75
CA GLU A 87 -6.65 -16.25 -0.50
C GLU A 87 -7.43 -15.82 0.77
N ASP A 88 -7.32 -16.62 1.84
CA ASP A 88 -7.67 -16.23 3.21
C ASP A 88 -6.52 -15.47 3.86
N ARG A 89 -6.65 -14.14 3.97
CA ARG A 89 -5.54 -13.19 4.15
C ARG A 89 -4.62 -13.24 2.93
N TRP A 90 -3.32 -13.22 3.13
CA TRP A 90 -2.27 -13.27 2.12
C TRP A 90 -1.14 -14.10 2.73
N PRO A 91 -0.05 -14.45 2.01
CA PRO A 91 0.13 -14.45 0.55
C PRO A 91 -0.62 -15.58 -0.16
N SER A 92 -0.90 -15.39 -1.46
CA SER A 92 -1.60 -16.35 -2.32
C SER A 92 -0.87 -17.70 -2.42
N GLY A 93 -1.63 -18.81 -2.32
CA GLY A 93 -1.17 -20.15 -2.68
C GLY A 93 -1.54 -21.26 -1.69
N THR A 94 -2.11 -20.91 -0.53
CA THR A 94 -2.37 -21.84 0.58
C THR A 94 -3.85 -22.24 0.70
N CYS A 95 -4.79 -21.41 0.23
CA CYS A 95 -6.24 -21.53 0.43
C CYS A 95 -6.59 -21.71 1.92
N GLY A 96 -6.18 -20.77 2.77
CA GLY A 96 -6.36 -20.81 4.22
C GLY A 96 -5.69 -22.01 4.90
N GLY A 97 -4.62 -22.52 4.29
CA GLY A 97 -3.87 -23.71 4.73
C GLY A 97 -4.39 -25.06 4.20
N TYR A 98 -5.44 -25.09 3.37
CA TYR A 98 -5.96 -26.35 2.83
C TYR A 98 -4.99 -27.04 1.86
N VAL A 99 -4.21 -26.29 1.08
CA VAL A 99 -3.19 -26.83 0.17
C VAL A 99 -2.07 -27.50 0.97
N THR A 100 -1.56 -26.80 1.98
CA THR A 100 -0.37 -27.19 2.75
C THR A 100 -0.63 -28.22 3.85
N LYS A 101 -1.88 -28.67 4.00
CA LYS A 101 -2.19 -29.88 4.75
C LYS A 101 -1.48 -31.12 4.16
N GLU A 102 -1.29 -31.13 2.84
CA GLU A 102 -0.51 -32.16 2.16
C GLU A 102 0.99 -31.81 2.23
N ARG A 103 1.77 -32.62 2.94
CA ARG A 103 3.18 -32.32 3.24
C ARG A 103 4.04 -32.00 2.01
N GLN A 104 3.77 -32.66 0.87
CA GLN A 104 4.48 -32.42 -0.39
C GLN A 104 4.36 -30.97 -0.93
N PHE A 105 3.28 -30.26 -0.59
CA PHE A 105 3.00 -28.90 -1.06
C PHE A 105 3.47 -27.80 -0.10
N GLN A 106 3.96 -28.17 1.08
CA GLN A 106 4.52 -27.22 2.05
C GLN A 106 5.81 -26.61 1.51
N ALA A 107 6.08 -25.34 1.85
CA ALA A 107 7.37 -24.73 1.62
C ALA A 107 8.50 -25.56 2.25
N LYS A 108 9.62 -25.68 1.52
CA LYS A 108 10.79 -26.49 1.88
C LYS A 108 12.04 -25.68 1.64
N TYR A 109 13.08 -25.96 2.42
CA TYR A 109 14.33 -25.23 2.35
C TYR A 109 15.55 -26.15 2.49
N MET A 110 16.59 -25.90 1.70
CA MET A 110 17.92 -26.43 1.92
C MET A 110 18.58 -25.72 3.10
N ILE A 111 19.29 -26.50 3.91
CA ILE A 111 19.98 -26.07 5.12
C ILE A 111 21.28 -26.85 5.29
N TYR A 112 22.16 -26.32 6.13
CA TYR A 112 23.40 -26.99 6.51
C TYR A 112 23.61 -27.04 8.01
N ARG A 113 24.46 -27.95 8.46
CA ARG A 113 25.00 -27.99 9.83
C ARG A 113 26.48 -28.37 9.80
N GLU A 114 27.30 -27.69 10.59
CA GLU A 114 28.69 -28.10 10.81
C GLU A 114 28.75 -29.39 11.62
N VAL A 115 29.55 -30.34 11.14
CA VAL A 115 29.80 -31.64 11.75
C VAL A 115 31.11 -31.59 12.53
N THR A 116 31.00 -31.51 13.85
CA THR A 116 32.14 -31.46 14.78
C THR A 116 32.43 -32.79 15.48
N SER A 117 31.50 -33.73 15.45
CA SER A 117 31.58 -35.09 16.01
C SER A 117 30.91 -36.10 15.07
N ASP A 118 30.82 -37.37 15.48
CA ASP A 118 30.02 -38.37 14.76
C ASP A 118 28.62 -37.80 14.44
N TYR A 119 28.18 -38.00 13.20
CA TYR A 119 26.90 -37.51 12.72
C TYR A 119 26.09 -38.65 12.10
N GLU A 120 24.79 -38.63 12.37
CA GLU A 120 23.83 -39.49 11.68
C GLU A 120 23.38 -38.81 10.39
N LYS A 121 23.34 -39.58 9.30
CA LYS A 121 22.89 -39.09 7.99
C LYS A 121 21.42 -38.64 8.10
N PRO A 122 21.10 -37.35 7.85
CA PRO A 122 19.72 -36.86 7.93
C PRO A 122 18.84 -37.52 6.87
N GLU A 123 17.52 -37.60 7.13
CA GLU A 123 16.54 -38.22 6.23
C GLU A 123 16.58 -37.60 4.82
N ASN A 124 16.49 -36.26 4.75
CA ASN A 124 16.49 -35.48 3.51
C ASN A 124 17.91 -35.08 3.07
N PHE A 125 18.88 -36.00 3.17
CA PHE A 125 20.29 -35.74 2.89
C PHE A 125 20.55 -35.26 1.46
N LEU A 126 21.31 -34.18 1.32
CA LEU A 126 21.75 -33.62 0.03
C LEU A 126 23.25 -33.80 -0.20
N GLY A 127 24.08 -33.71 0.84
CA GLY A 127 25.53 -33.90 0.69
C GLY A 127 26.33 -33.74 1.98
N LEU A 128 27.57 -34.24 1.98
CA LEU A 128 28.55 -34.05 3.04
C LEU A 128 29.84 -33.53 2.42
N PHE A 129 30.34 -32.41 2.92
CA PHE A 129 31.48 -31.72 2.33
C PHE A 129 32.54 -31.41 3.37
N ALA A 130 33.80 -31.67 3.02
CA ALA A 130 34.94 -31.10 3.70
C ALA A 130 35.35 -29.80 2.99
N VAL A 131 35.46 -28.71 3.73
CA VAL A 131 35.62 -27.34 3.23
C VAL A 131 36.81 -26.69 3.92
N ARG A 132 37.72 -26.12 3.12
CA ARG A 132 38.80 -25.25 3.57
C ARG A 132 38.43 -23.81 3.23
N PHE A 133 38.63 -22.92 4.20
CA PHE A 133 38.30 -21.50 4.06
C PHE A 133 39.56 -20.64 3.94
N ALA A 134 39.43 -19.56 3.18
CA ALA A 134 40.31 -18.40 3.24
C ALA A 134 39.50 -17.22 3.80
N GLY A 135 39.73 -16.88 5.07
CA GLY A 135 38.79 -16.04 5.82
C GLY A 135 37.46 -16.80 6.01
N ASP A 136 36.36 -16.20 5.56
CA ASP A 136 35.01 -16.78 5.66
C ASP A 136 34.49 -17.35 4.32
N SER A 137 35.29 -17.29 3.25
CA SER A 137 34.93 -17.80 1.92
C SER A 137 35.60 -19.13 1.60
N VAL A 138 34.99 -19.92 0.72
CA VAL A 138 35.47 -21.25 0.34
C VAL A 138 36.72 -21.14 -0.53
N GLU A 139 37.85 -21.64 -0.04
CA GLU A 139 39.07 -21.76 -0.85
C GLU A 139 39.05 -23.07 -1.65
N LYS A 140 38.67 -24.17 -0.98
CA LYS A 140 38.58 -25.52 -1.56
C LYS A 140 37.49 -26.31 -0.85
N TYR A 141 36.85 -27.21 -1.58
CA TYR A 141 35.88 -28.13 -1.01
C TYR A 141 35.93 -29.48 -1.75
N ARG A 142 35.43 -30.52 -1.11
CA ARG A 142 35.25 -31.84 -1.70
C ARG A 142 34.08 -32.56 -1.03
N ALA A 143 33.29 -33.26 -1.83
CA ALA A 143 32.33 -34.22 -1.30
C ALA A 143 33.08 -35.35 -0.60
N ILE A 144 32.57 -35.78 0.55
CA ILE A 144 33.11 -36.89 1.34
C ILE A 144 31.98 -37.85 1.73
N SER A 145 32.30 -39.12 1.92
CA SER A 145 31.32 -40.14 2.32
C SER A 145 31.29 -40.35 3.84
N SER A 146 32.39 -40.05 4.54
CA SER A 146 32.47 -40.14 5.99
C SER A 146 33.38 -39.09 6.62
N LEU A 147 33.13 -38.78 7.90
CA LEU A 147 33.93 -37.80 8.67
C LEU A 147 35.41 -38.19 8.77
N SER A 148 35.73 -39.48 8.70
CA SER A 148 37.10 -39.99 8.68
C SER A 148 37.93 -39.53 7.49
N GLU A 149 37.29 -39.08 6.40
CA GLU A 149 37.99 -38.53 5.25
C GLU A 149 38.51 -37.12 5.50
N LYS A 150 38.04 -36.42 6.55
CA LYS A 150 38.43 -35.04 6.90
C LYS A 150 39.95 -34.89 7.01
N GLN A 151 40.49 -33.89 6.34
CA GLN A 151 41.91 -33.54 6.39
C GLN A 151 42.15 -32.35 7.33
N SER A 152 43.41 -32.15 7.72
CA SER A 152 43.81 -31.01 8.56
C SER A 152 43.47 -29.68 7.87
N GLY A 153 42.92 -28.75 8.66
CA GLY A 153 42.50 -27.43 8.19
C GLY A 153 41.16 -27.39 7.46
N GLU A 154 40.43 -28.51 7.36
CA GLU A 154 39.07 -28.54 6.83
C GLU A 154 38.03 -28.50 7.96
N ARG A 155 36.86 -27.92 7.67
CA ARG A 155 35.61 -28.05 8.43
C ARG A 155 34.66 -28.93 7.62
N VAL A 156 33.78 -29.67 8.29
CA VAL A 156 32.85 -30.59 7.61
C VAL A 156 31.43 -30.09 7.79
N PHE A 157 30.65 -30.10 6.71
CA PHE A 157 29.26 -29.66 6.72
C PHE A 157 28.37 -30.71 6.06
N VAL A 158 27.25 -31.01 6.72
CA VAL A 158 26.17 -31.82 6.13
C VAL A 158 25.07 -30.87 5.64
N PHE A 159 24.61 -31.12 4.42
CA PHE A 159 23.53 -30.38 3.76
C PHE A 159 22.32 -31.31 3.61
N TYR A 160 21.14 -30.78 3.88
CA TYR A 160 19.86 -31.50 3.81
C TYR A 160 18.73 -30.49 3.57
N TYR A 161 17.52 -30.93 3.19
CA TYR A 161 16.36 -30.04 3.19
C TYR A 161 15.40 -30.35 4.34
N ASP A 162 14.59 -29.37 4.72
CA ASP A 162 13.55 -29.51 5.72
C ASP A 162 12.30 -28.69 5.35
N TYR A 163 11.19 -28.98 6.01
CA TYR A 163 9.93 -28.28 5.78
C TYR A 163 9.86 -27.02 6.65
N MET A 164 9.15 -26.00 6.16
CA MET A 164 8.76 -24.84 6.97
C MET A 164 8.01 -25.29 8.24
N GLN A 165 8.21 -24.59 9.36
CA GLN A 165 7.42 -24.84 10.55
C GLN A 165 6.02 -24.22 10.42
N ALA A 166 5.05 -24.83 11.10
CA ALA A 166 3.68 -24.34 11.08
C ALA A 166 3.55 -23.00 11.82
N ASP A 167 2.75 -22.08 11.28
CA ASP A 167 2.48 -20.75 11.84
C ASP A 167 0.98 -20.49 11.97
N SER A 168 0.57 -19.76 13.00
CA SER A 168 -0.83 -19.36 13.22
C SER A 168 -1.38 -18.46 12.11
N PHE A 169 -0.52 -17.71 11.43
CA PHE A 169 -0.84 -16.90 10.25
C PHE A 169 -1.36 -17.76 9.09
N TYR A 170 -0.88 -19.01 8.96
CA TYR A 170 -1.41 -19.98 7.99
C TYR A 170 -2.41 -20.96 8.63
N ASN A 171 -3.16 -20.51 9.64
CA ASN A 171 -4.12 -21.31 10.40
C ASN A 171 -3.52 -22.57 11.06
N GLY A 172 -2.22 -22.55 11.38
CA GLY A 172 -1.48 -23.70 11.92
C GLY A 172 -0.87 -24.62 10.85
N TYR A 173 -0.73 -24.14 9.62
CA TYR A 173 0.00 -24.79 8.53
C TYR A 173 1.20 -23.92 8.10
N THR A 174 1.71 -24.11 6.89
CA THR A 174 2.85 -23.38 6.32
C THR A 174 2.42 -22.57 5.10
N TYR A 175 3.32 -21.74 4.56
CA TYR A 175 3.21 -21.29 3.17
C TYR A 175 3.39 -22.45 2.17
N ALA A 176 2.99 -22.23 0.92
CA ALA A 176 3.06 -23.22 -0.15
C ALA A 176 4.41 -23.20 -0.89
N ASP A 177 4.80 -24.35 -1.43
CA ASP A 177 5.89 -24.46 -2.40
C ASP A 177 5.38 -24.03 -3.79
N THR A 178 5.46 -22.73 -4.08
CA THR A 178 5.04 -22.12 -5.35
C THR A 178 5.94 -22.51 -6.53
N MET A 179 7.10 -23.14 -6.29
CA MET A 179 7.92 -23.75 -7.32
C MET A 179 7.45 -25.16 -7.68
N ASN A 180 6.46 -25.73 -6.98
CA ASN A 180 5.85 -27.02 -7.27
C ASN A 180 4.51 -26.86 -8.00
N LYS A 181 4.48 -27.23 -9.28
CA LYS A 181 3.27 -27.12 -10.12
C LYS A 181 2.04 -27.81 -9.53
N ALA A 182 2.22 -28.98 -8.90
CA ALA A 182 1.11 -29.71 -8.30
C ALA A 182 0.51 -28.98 -7.09
N ALA A 183 1.30 -28.18 -6.37
CA ALA A 183 0.79 -27.32 -5.30
C ALA A 183 -0.09 -26.21 -5.87
N THR A 184 0.33 -25.56 -6.97
CA THR A 184 -0.47 -24.56 -7.68
C THR A 184 -1.74 -25.15 -8.26
N GLU A 185 -1.68 -26.31 -8.92
CA GLU A 185 -2.88 -26.99 -9.43
C GLU A 185 -3.86 -27.33 -8.30
N ARG A 186 -3.34 -27.74 -7.13
CA ARG A 186 -4.13 -27.96 -5.93
C ARG A 186 -4.79 -26.67 -5.43
N PHE A 187 -4.05 -25.56 -5.41
CA PHE A 187 -4.55 -24.25 -5.06
C PHE A 187 -5.69 -23.82 -6.00
N LEU A 188 -5.47 -23.84 -7.32
CA LEU A 188 -6.48 -23.51 -8.33
C LEU A 188 -7.73 -24.41 -8.20
N ALA A 189 -7.57 -25.70 -7.94
CA ALA A 189 -8.68 -26.62 -7.73
C ALA A 189 -9.52 -26.30 -6.48
N LEU A 190 -8.89 -25.74 -5.43
CA LEU A 190 -9.55 -25.41 -4.17
C LEU A 190 -10.16 -24.00 -4.14
N THR A 191 -9.70 -23.10 -5.00
CA THR A 191 -10.14 -21.70 -5.07
C THR A 191 -10.82 -21.39 -6.41
N HIS A 192 -10.05 -21.31 -7.48
CA HIS A 192 -10.46 -20.87 -8.81
C HIS A 192 -11.57 -21.75 -9.41
N GLU A 193 -11.39 -23.08 -9.38
CA GLU A 193 -12.40 -24.03 -9.86
C GLU A 193 -13.70 -23.98 -9.04
N LYS A 194 -13.61 -23.73 -7.72
CA LYS A 194 -14.81 -23.55 -6.90
C LYS A 194 -15.56 -22.28 -7.28
N TYR A 195 -14.85 -21.17 -7.47
CA TYR A 195 -15.45 -19.94 -7.95
C TYR A 195 -16.07 -20.11 -9.33
N TYR A 196 -15.38 -20.77 -10.27
CA TYR A 196 -15.93 -21.03 -11.59
C TYR A 196 -17.19 -21.89 -11.53
N LYS A 197 -17.20 -22.95 -10.73
CA LYS A 197 -18.39 -23.80 -10.53
C LYS A 197 -19.58 -23.00 -9.97
N ALA A 198 -19.35 -22.04 -9.08
CA ALA A 198 -20.41 -21.24 -8.47
C ALA A 198 -20.88 -20.08 -9.37
N PHE A 199 -19.98 -19.48 -10.15
CA PHE A 199 -20.19 -18.18 -10.79
C PHE A 199 -20.18 -18.23 -12.31
N GLY A 200 -19.53 -19.21 -12.95
CA GLY A 200 -19.33 -19.43 -14.38
C GLY A 200 -19.75 -18.32 -15.34
N GLU A 201 -21.07 -18.18 -15.56
CA GLU A 201 -21.68 -17.18 -16.47
C GLU A 201 -21.41 -15.70 -16.09
N LEU A 202 -20.99 -15.44 -14.85
CA LEU A 202 -20.67 -14.11 -14.34
C LEU A 202 -19.25 -13.65 -14.72
N PHE A 203 -18.36 -14.57 -15.09
CA PHE A 203 -16.96 -14.24 -15.40
C PHE A 203 -16.81 -13.42 -16.69
N GLY A 204 -15.89 -12.46 -16.67
CA GLY A 204 -15.63 -11.50 -17.74
C GLY A 204 -16.68 -10.38 -17.87
N ASN A 205 -17.92 -10.64 -17.44
CA ASN A 205 -19.00 -9.66 -17.47
C ASN A 205 -19.22 -8.97 -16.10
N VAL A 206 -19.67 -9.70 -15.10
CA VAL A 206 -19.95 -9.20 -13.74
C VAL A 206 -18.68 -9.19 -12.90
N ILE A 207 -17.93 -10.29 -12.91
CA ILE A 207 -16.64 -10.45 -12.25
C ILE A 207 -15.55 -10.22 -13.28
N LYS A 208 -14.70 -9.21 -13.08
CA LYS A 208 -13.70 -8.77 -14.07
C LYS A 208 -12.38 -9.51 -13.97
N GLY A 209 -11.99 -9.91 -12.77
CA GLY A 209 -10.69 -10.53 -12.55
C GLY A 209 -10.48 -10.99 -11.13
N ILE A 210 -9.26 -11.47 -10.87
CA ILE A 210 -8.81 -11.96 -9.57
C ILE A 210 -7.53 -11.22 -9.19
N PHE A 211 -7.46 -10.80 -7.93
CA PHE A 211 -6.26 -10.26 -7.31
C PHE A 211 -5.45 -11.41 -6.69
N THR A 212 -4.17 -11.52 -7.07
CA THR A 212 -3.18 -12.39 -6.41
C THR A 212 -2.23 -11.53 -5.61
N ASP A 213 -2.00 -11.89 -4.37
CA ASP A 213 -1.35 -11.05 -3.38
C ASP A 213 -0.08 -11.71 -2.85
N GLU A 214 1.04 -10.98 -3.00
CA GLU A 214 2.36 -11.38 -2.52
C GLU A 214 2.82 -12.83 -2.82
N PRO A 215 2.50 -13.48 -3.96
CA PRO A 215 3.10 -14.78 -4.25
C PRO A 215 4.61 -14.64 -4.41
N HIS A 216 5.36 -15.60 -3.88
CA HIS A 216 6.83 -15.57 -3.89
C HIS A 216 7.42 -16.97 -3.90
N ARG A 217 8.71 -17.10 -4.25
CA ARG A 217 9.43 -18.39 -4.31
C ARG A 217 10.00 -18.87 -2.97
N ASN A 218 9.61 -18.20 -1.89
CA ASN A 218 10.12 -18.30 -0.51
C ASN A 218 11.42 -17.51 -0.31
N PRO A 219 11.71 -17.03 0.91
CA PRO A 219 12.87 -16.18 1.14
C PRO A 219 14.21 -16.92 1.00
N TYR A 220 15.16 -16.31 0.30
CA TYR A 220 16.54 -16.77 0.13
C TYR A 220 17.49 -16.06 1.10
N LEU A 221 18.02 -16.78 2.08
CA LEU A 221 19.02 -16.30 3.07
C LEU A 221 18.64 -14.98 3.78
N ASN A 222 17.36 -14.77 4.13
CA ASN A 222 16.92 -13.54 4.82
C ASN A 222 15.87 -13.76 5.94
N GLY A 223 15.22 -14.93 6.02
CA GLY A 223 14.23 -15.27 7.03
C GLY A 223 12.95 -14.41 7.08
N PHE A 224 12.62 -13.63 6.04
CA PHE A 224 11.44 -12.76 6.06
C PHE A 224 10.14 -13.55 6.30
N GLY A 225 9.27 -13.03 7.17
CA GLY A 225 7.98 -13.64 7.50
C GLY A 225 8.08 -14.97 8.27
N ARG A 226 9.24 -15.28 8.86
CA ARG A 226 9.53 -16.57 9.50
C ARG A 226 10.00 -16.42 10.93
N LYS A 227 9.62 -17.39 11.77
CA LYS A 227 9.87 -17.39 13.23
C LYS A 227 10.93 -18.40 13.65
N GLU A 228 11.39 -19.24 12.75
CA GLU A 228 12.41 -20.23 13.02
C GLU A 228 13.79 -19.59 13.23
N GLU A 229 14.53 -20.02 14.26
CA GLU A 229 15.86 -19.48 14.62
C GLU A 229 16.86 -19.48 13.46
N ARG A 230 16.75 -20.44 12.55
CA ARG A 230 17.66 -20.62 11.41
C ARG A 230 17.16 -19.96 10.11
N ALA A 231 16.01 -19.28 10.10
CA ALA A 231 15.33 -18.82 8.88
C ALA A 231 16.21 -17.95 7.96
N GLU A 232 17.11 -17.15 8.53
CA GLU A 232 18.06 -16.29 7.79
C GLU A 232 19.14 -17.07 7.03
N LYS A 233 19.28 -18.38 7.25
CA LYS A 233 20.30 -19.25 6.64
C LYS A 233 19.72 -20.30 5.70
N GLU A 234 18.45 -20.17 5.36
CA GLU A 234 17.74 -21.15 4.54
C GLU A 234 17.68 -20.71 3.08
N ILE A 235 17.81 -21.67 2.16
CA ILE A 235 17.65 -21.47 0.72
C ILE A 235 16.40 -22.23 0.26
N PRO A 236 15.47 -21.65 -0.52
CA PRO A 236 14.28 -22.34 -1.00
C PRO A 236 14.59 -23.67 -1.71
N TYR A 237 13.65 -24.62 -1.61
CA TYR A 237 13.81 -25.93 -2.23
C TYR A 237 12.49 -26.45 -2.79
N THR A 238 12.56 -27.08 -3.95
CA THR A 238 11.49 -27.93 -4.48
C THR A 238 12.08 -29.26 -4.97
N TYR A 239 11.27 -30.32 -5.02
CA TYR A 239 11.79 -31.66 -5.35
C TYR A 239 12.43 -31.75 -6.73
N ALA A 240 11.97 -30.93 -7.69
CA ALA A 240 12.49 -30.89 -9.05
C ALA A 240 13.73 -30.00 -9.21
N LEU A 241 14.14 -29.24 -8.17
CA LEU A 241 15.14 -28.17 -8.28
C LEU A 241 16.43 -28.65 -8.92
N PHE A 242 16.97 -29.76 -8.45
CA PHE A 242 18.26 -30.26 -8.92
C PHE A 242 18.24 -30.82 -10.34
N ASP A 243 17.18 -31.54 -10.70
CA ASP A 243 17.03 -32.10 -12.04
C ASP A 243 16.85 -30.97 -13.07
N GLU A 244 16.03 -29.97 -12.75
CA GLU A 244 15.83 -28.80 -13.61
C GLU A 244 17.06 -27.90 -13.66
N PHE A 245 17.80 -27.77 -12.55
CA PHE A 245 19.08 -27.06 -12.54
C PHE A 245 20.09 -27.72 -13.51
N GLU A 246 20.33 -29.02 -13.37
CA GLU A 246 21.30 -29.75 -14.20
C GLU A 246 20.92 -29.67 -15.68
N LYS A 247 19.64 -29.82 -15.99
CA LYS A 247 19.09 -29.70 -17.34
C LYS A 247 19.32 -28.32 -17.96
N ARG A 248 19.17 -27.23 -17.20
CA ARG A 248 19.27 -25.85 -17.71
C ARG A 248 20.70 -25.32 -17.73
N LYS A 249 21.51 -25.67 -16.73
CA LYS A 249 22.85 -25.11 -16.51
C LYS A 249 23.98 -26.05 -16.93
N GLY A 250 23.70 -27.34 -17.13
CA GLY A 250 24.66 -28.32 -17.63
C GLY A 250 25.66 -28.83 -16.59
N TYR A 251 25.41 -28.59 -15.30
CA TYR A 251 26.20 -29.15 -14.20
C TYR A 251 25.34 -29.38 -12.95
N LYS A 252 25.83 -30.22 -12.04
CA LYS A 252 25.14 -30.54 -10.78
C LYS A 252 25.46 -29.53 -9.71
N ILE A 253 24.45 -28.79 -9.26
CA ILE A 253 24.60 -27.86 -8.12
C ILE A 253 24.86 -28.60 -6.80
N GLN A 254 24.38 -29.84 -6.69
CA GLN A 254 24.57 -30.69 -5.50
C GLN A 254 26.04 -30.95 -5.21
N ASP A 255 26.90 -30.94 -6.23
CA ASP A 255 28.34 -31.13 -6.07
C ASP A 255 29.04 -29.88 -5.53
N ARG A 256 28.36 -28.74 -5.44
CA ARG A 256 28.93 -27.41 -5.16
C ARG A 256 28.21 -26.64 -4.04
N LEU A 257 27.38 -27.32 -3.25
CA LEU A 257 26.54 -26.71 -2.21
C LEU A 257 27.27 -25.71 -1.28
N PRO A 258 28.51 -25.95 -0.81
CA PRO A 258 29.18 -25.00 0.08
C PRO A 258 29.28 -23.56 -0.47
N LEU A 259 29.38 -23.39 -1.79
CA LEU A 259 29.52 -22.08 -2.42
C LEU A 259 28.28 -21.18 -2.24
N LEU A 260 27.09 -21.78 -2.12
CA LEU A 260 25.82 -21.04 -2.00
C LEU A 260 25.68 -20.30 -0.67
N TRP A 261 26.21 -20.87 0.43
CA TRP A 261 26.17 -20.24 1.75
C TRP A 261 27.42 -19.44 2.05
N PHE A 262 28.59 -19.94 1.63
CA PHE A 262 29.85 -19.40 2.10
C PHE A 262 30.57 -18.53 1.06
N GLY A 263 30.13 -18.49 -0.19
CA GLY A 263 30.80 -17.76 -1.27
C GLY A 263 32.14 -18.37 -1.69
N ASP A 264 32.71 -17.86 -2.79
CA ASP A 264 34.00 -18.28 -3.34
C ASP A 264 35.12 -17.33 -2.86
N ALA A 265 36.27 -17.87 -2.49
CA ALA A 265 37.45 -17.07 -2.12
C ALA A 265 38.23 -16.56 -3.35
N HIS A 266 38.03 -17.16 -4.52
CA HIS A 266 38.74 -16.82 -5.75
C HIS A 266 38.04 -15.75 -6.59
N ASP A 267 36.74 -15.57 -6.38
CA ASP A 267 35.92 -14.59 -7.08
C ASP A 267 34.82 -14.05 -6.15
N GLU A 268 34.56 -12.75 -6.22
CA GLU A 268 33.50 -12.12 -5.41
C GLU A 268 32.10 -12.45 -5.95
N PHE A 269 32.00 -12.78 -7.23
CA PHE A 269 30.75 -13.15 -7.89
C PHE A 269 30.64 -14.69 -7.97
N CYS A 270 29.73 -15.24 -7.20
CA CYS A 270 29.42 -16.67 -7.17
C CYS A 270 28.46 -17.03 -8.31
N LYS A 271 29.00 -17.68 -9.36
CA LYS A 271 28.21 -18.17 -10.49
C LYS A 271 27.11 -19.13 -10.03
N GLU A 272 27.39 -19.98 -9.06
CA GLU A 272 26.45 -20.94 -8.52
C GLU A 272 25.22 -20.28 -7.88
N ALA A 273 25.40 -19.16 -7.16
CA ALA A 273 24.29 -18.39 -6.61
C ALA A 273 23.46 -17.71 -7.72
N TYR A 274 24.13 -17.09 -8.71
CA TYR A 274 23.48 -16.51 -9.88
C TYR A 274 22.61 -17.53 -10.64
N ASP A 275 23.19 -18.69 -10.94
CA ASP A 275 22.49 -19.74 -11.68
C ASP A 275 21.35 -20.36 -10.88
N LEU A 276 21.50 -20.50 -9.55
CA LEU A 276 20.46 -21.07 -8.71
C LEU A 276 19.25 -20.14 -8.61
N ILE A 277 19.48 -18.86 -8.35
CA ILE A 277 18.39 -17.86 -8.28
C ILE A 277 17.66 -17.77 -9.62
N GLU A 278 18.36 -17.86 -10.75
CA GLU A 278 17.73 -17.90 -12.07
C GLU A 278 16.81 -19.12 -12.22
N VAL A 279 17.27 -20.32 -11.85
CA VAL A 279 16.46 -21.55 -11.96
C VAL A 279 15.27 -21.50 -11.00
N GLU A 280 15.44 -21.03 -9.77
CA GLU A 280 14.36 -20.87 -8.80
C GLU A 280 13.31 -19.86 -9.30
N GLN A 281 13.75 -18.75 -9.90
CA GLN A 281 12.84 -17.76 -10.48
C GLN A 281 12.07 -18.33 -11.67
N GLU A 282 12.73 -19.04 -12.59
CA GLU A 282 12.04 -19.68 -13.70
C GLU A 282 11.02 -20.73 -13.23
N LEU A 283 11.38 -21.56 -12.24
CA LEU A 283 10.45 -22.54 -11.67
C LEU A 283 9.23 -21.86 -11.03
N PHE A 284 9.42 -20.74 -10.31
CA PHE A 284 8.30 -19.98 -9.76
C PHE A 284 7.36 -19.44 -10.85
N LEU A 285 7.91 -18.86 -11.92
CA LEU A 285 7.10 -18.36 -13.04
C LEU A 285 6.36 -19.50 -13.77
N GLU A 286 7.06 -20.59 -14.08
CA GLU A 286 6.52 -21.74 -14.81
C GLU A 286 5.47 -22.53 -14.02
N ASN A 287 5.63 -22.60 -12.70
CA ASN A 287 4.81 -23.46 -11.86
C ASN A 287 3.74 -22.71 -11.06
N PHE A 288 3.83 -21.38 -10.91
CA PHE A 288 2.80 -20.56 -10.28
C PHE A 288 2.20 -19.52 -11.24
N ALA A 289 3.01 -18.58 -11.74
CA ALA A 289 2.53 -17.41 -12.47
C ALA A 289 1.83 -17.78 -13.80
N ILE A 290 2.46 -18.63 -14.61
CA ILE A 290 1.94 -19.07 -15.91
C ILE A 290 0.64 -19.88 -15.74
N PRO A 291 0.58 -20.95 -14.93
CA PRO A 291 -0.65 -21.73 -14.76
C PRO A 291 -1.82 -20.88 -14.23
N TYR A 292 -1.56 -19.97 -13.29
CA TYR A 292 -2.56 -19.06 -12.75
C TYR A 292 -3.14 -18.17 -13.85
N ARG A 293 -2.28 -17.47 -14.59
CA ARG A 293 -2.68 -16.59 -15.68
C ARG A 293 -3.44 -17.35 -16.76
N ASP A 294 -2.94 -18.50 -17.17
CA ASP A 294 -3.52 -19.29 -18.24
C ASP A 294 -4.91 -19.79 -17.86
N TRP A 295 -5.11 -20.20 -16.60
CA TRP A 295 -6.43 -20.53 -16.08
C TRP A 295 -7.37 -19.33 -16.13
N CYS A 296 -6.95 -18.16 -15.61
CA CYS A 296 -7.79 -16.95 -15.61
C CYS A 296 -8.20 -16.53 -17.02
N ARG A 297 -7.25 -16.51 -17.97
CA ARG A 297 -7.52 -16.16 -19.37
C ARG A 297 -8.46 -17.15 -20.05
N ALA A 298 -8.30 -18.45 -19.80
CA ALA A 298 -9.19 -19.47 -20.33
C ALA A 298 -10.65 -19.29 -19.88
N HIS A 299 -10.88 -18.60 -18.75
CA HIS A 299 -12.20 -18.34 -18.20
C HIS A 299 -12.65 -16.87 -18.32
N GLY A 300 -11.94 -16.06 -19.11
CA GLY A 300 -12.31 -14.67 -19.39
C GLY A 300 -12.08 -13.69 -18.22
N LEU A 301 -11.19 -14.04 -17.29
CA LEU A 301 -10.83 -13.20 -16.15
C LEU A 301 -9.46 -12.53 -16.34
N LEU A 302 -9.37 -11.30 -15.86
CA LEU A 302 -8.11 -10.56 -15.75
C LEU A 302 -7.33 -10.99 -14.50
N VAL A 303 -6.00 -10.99 -14.59
CA VAL A 303 -5.11 -11.13 -13.42
C VAL A 303 -4.54 -9.77 -13.03
N THR A 304 -4.59 -9.45 -11.75
CA THR A 304 -4.00 -8.24 -11.16
C THR A 304 -3.42 -8.55 -9.79
N GLY A 305 -2.66 -7.62 -9.23
CA GLY A 305 -2.07 -7.74 -7.89
C GLY A 305 -0.62 -7.30 -7.89
N HIS A 306 0.17 -7.77 -6.93
CA HIS A 306 1.62 -7.55 -6.88
C HIS A 306 2.33 -8.79 -6.33
N VAL A 307 3.65 -8.73 -6.23
CA VAL A 307 4.49 -9.79 -5.65
C VAL A 307 5.15 -9.26 -4.38
N LEU A 308 5.69 -10.16 -3.55
CA LEU A 308 6.27 -9.77 -2.28
C LEU A 308 7.59 -9.01 -2.48
N HIS A 309 7.63 -7.78 -1.99
CA HIS A 309 8.81 -6.91 -1.84
C HIS A 309 9.55 -6.52 -3.12
N GLU A 310 9.14 -5.39 -3.72
CA GLU A 310 9.83 -4.73 -4.82
C GLU A 310 10.71 -3.53 -4.42
N ASP A 311 10.83 -3.27 -3.11
CA ASP A 311 11.41 -2.07 -2.48
C ASP A 311 12.82 -1.71 -3.01
N ASN A 312 13.71 -2.71 -3.08
CA ASN A 312 15.12 -2.56 -3.46
C ASN A 312 15.67 -3.86 -4.06
N LEU A 313 16.92 -3.87 -4.52
CA LEU A 313 17.48 -5.03 -5.22
C LEU A 313 17.58 -6.26 -4.30
N ALA A 314 17.90 -6.08 -3.02
CA ALA A 314 17.99 -7.14 -2.02
C ALA A 314 16.64 -7.80 -1.76
N ALA A 315 15.61 -6.99 -1.51
CA ALA A 315 14.21 -7.43 -1.38
C ALA A 315 13.78 -8.25 -2.60
N GLN A 316 13.97 -7.70 -3.80
CA GLN A 316 13.63 -8.38 -5.05
C GLN A 316 14.39 -9.70 -5.18
N THR A 317 15.71 -9.70 -5.00
CA THR A 317 16.58 -10.87 -5.15
C THR A 317 16.16 -12.00 -4.22
N THR A 318 15.86 -11.66 -2.97
CA THR A 318 15.58 -12.65 -1.93
C THR A 318 14.19 -13.26 -2.02
N MET A 319 13.18 -12.50 -2.46
CA MET A 319 11.78 -12.95 -2.49
C MET A 319 11.35 -13.47 -3.86
N CYS A 320 11.87 -12.90 -4.95
CA CYS A 320 11.48 -13.24 -6.31
C CYS A 320 12.68 -13.46 -7.26
N GLY A 321 13.86 -12.92 -7.01
CA GLY A 321 14.88 -12.75 -8.06
C GLY A 321 14.61 -11.47 -8.86
N SER A 322 13.73 -11.53 -9.88
CA SER A 322 13.27 -10.35 -10.63
C SER A 322 11.74 -10.24 -10.59
N VAL A 323 11.24 -9.18 -9.96
CA VAL A 323 9.80 -8.89 -9.88
C VAL A 323 9.21 -8.50 -11.25
N MET A 324 10.01 -7.87 -12.11
CA MET A 324 9.56 -7.45 -13.45
C MET A 324 9.12 -8.64 -14.30
N ARG A 325 9.85 -9.77 -14.22
CA ARG A 325 9.48 -11.00 -14.94
C ARG A 325 8.12 -11.55 -14.50
N TYR A 326 7.72 -11.36 -13.24
CA TYR A 326 6.39 -11.76 -12.80
C TYR A 326 5.31 -10.85 -13.39
N TYR A 327 5.57 -9.55 -13.50
CA TYR A 327 4.61 -8.60 -14.09
C TYR A 327 4.20 -9.01 -15.50
N GLU A 328 4.99 -9.77 -16.26
CA GLU A 328 4.60 -10.35 -17.55
C GLU A 328 3.32 -11.19 -17.50
N TYR A 329 3.05 -11.82 -16.36
CA TYR A 329 1.94 -12.75 -16.18
C TYR A 329 0.68 -12.12 -15.58
N MET A 330 0.68 -10.82 -15.30
CA MET A 330 -0.50 -10.06 -14.85
C MET A 330 -1.10 -9.22 -15.98
N ASP A 331 -2.42 -9.14 -16.14
CA ASP A 331 -3.03 -8.25 -17.14
C ASP A 331 -3.00 -6.77 -16.68
N MET A 332 -3.00 -6.54 -15.37
CA MET A 332 -2.84 -5.24 -14.72
C MET A 332 -1.79 -5.40 -13.60
N PRO A 333 -0.48 -5.38 -13.92
CA PRO A 333 0.56 -5.56 -12.92
C PRO A 333 0.51 -4.42 -11.90
N GLY A 334 0.82 -4.72 -10.65
CA GLY A 334 0.84 -3.76 -9.58
C GLY A 334 2.06 -3.88 -8.70
N MET A 335 2.13 -2.95 -7.75
CA MET A 335 3.07 -2.89 -6.65
C MET A 335 2.33 -2.65 -5.34
N ASP A 336 3.06 -2.74 -4.25
CA ASP A 336 2.64 -2.34 -2.92
C ASP A 336 3.48 -1.14 -2.42
N ASN A 337 2.81 -0.01 -2.22
CA ASN A 337 3.37 1.12 -1.49
C ASN A 337 2.34 1.79 -0.55
N LEU A 338 2.21 1.15 0.62
CA LEU A 338 1.25 1.46 1.68
C LEU A 338 1.34 2.88 2.28
N CYS A 339 2.53 3.29 2.74
CA CYS A 339 2.66 4.31 3.78
C CYS A 339 2.66 5.76 3.24
N GLU A 340 2.27 6.71 4.10
CA GLU A 340 2.19 8.15 3.78
C GLU A 340 3.49 8.71 3.16
N ASP A 341 4.65 8.33 3.72
CA ASP A 341 5.97 8.90 3.39
C ASP A 341 6.96 7.88 2.79
N ASN A 342 6.48 6.75 2.23
CA ASN A 342 7.34 5.76 1.58
C ASN A 342 7.67 6.16 0.13
N PHE A 343 8.67 7.03 -0.05
CA PHE A 343 9.06 7.57 -1.35
C PHE A 343 9.98 6.63 -2.18
N ALA A 344 9.44 5.48 -2.56
CA ALA A 344 10.10 4.47 -3.41
C ALA A 344 10.01 4.85 -4.91
N VAL A 345 10.65 5.95 -5.31
CA VAL A 345 10.48 6.60 -6.64
C VAL A 345 10.74 5.71 -7.86
N ASN A 346 11.63 4.73 -7.73
CA ASN A 346 11.98 3.78 -8.78
C ASN A 346 10.94 2.67 -8.98
N VAL A 347 10.22 2.30 -7.92
CA VAL A 347 9.33 1.12 -7.93
C VAL A 347 8.14 1.28 -8.89
N PRO A 348 7.41 2.41 -8.93
CA PRO A 348 6.37 2.63 -9.95
C PRO A 348 6.90 2.46 -11.38
N SER A 349 8.16 2.79 -11.60
CA SER A 349 8.78 2.68 -12.92
C SER A 349 9.17 1.25 -13.29
N LEU A 350 9.41 0.34 -12.34
CA LEU A 350 9.56 -1.09 -12.62
C LEU A 350 8.28 -1.64 -13.25
N VAL A 351 7.14 -1.44 -12.56
CA VAL A 351 5.83 -1.94 -12.99
C VAL A 351 5.41 -1.32 -14.31
N LYS A 352 5.48 0.01 -14.40
CA LYS A 352 5.10 0.78 -15.58
C LYS A 352 5.95 0.43 -16.81
N SER A 353 7.25 0.18 -16.64
CA SER A 353 8.12 -0.19 -17.76
C SER A 353 7.72 -1.54 -18.34
N ALA A 354 7.53 -2.56 -17.49
CA ALA A 354 7.05 -3.87 -17.93
C ALA A 354 5.66 -3.77 -18.59
N ALA A 355 4.73 -3.01 -17.99
CA ALA A 355 3.41 -2.77 -18.56
C ALA A 355 3.49 -2.13 -19.96
N LYS A 356 4.29 -1.07 -20.13
CA LYS A 356 4.47 -0.37 -21.41
C LYS A 356 5.09 -1.26 -22.49
N GLN A 357 6.13 -2.01 -22.14
CA GLN A 357 6.85 -2.90 -23.05
C GLN A 357 5.95 -4.05 -23.52
N LEU A 358 5.10 -4.57 -22.64
CA LEU A 358 4.17 -5.67 -22.96
C LEU A 358 2.80 -5.20 -23.46
N GLY A 359 2.54 -3.89 -23.43
CA GLY A 359 1.31 -3.27 -23.91
C GLY A 359 0.09 -3.47 -23.00
N LYS A 360 0.32 -3.40 -21.69
CA LYS A 360 -0.69 -3.46 -20.63
C LYS A 360 -1.16 -2.06 -20.31
N LYS A 361 -2.47 -1.92 -20.10
CA LYS A 361 -3.13 -0.61 -19.99
C LYS A 361 -3.04 -0.03 -18.58
N PHE A 362 -3.24 -0.88 -17.58
CA PHE A 362 -3.31 -0.46 -16.18
C PHE A 362 -2.07 -0.91 -15.39
N VAL A 363 -1.63 -0.04 -14.50
CA VAL A 363 -0.55 -0.21 -13.54
C VAL A 363 -1.15 0.09 -12.17
N LEU A 364 -1.27 -0.94 -11.34
CA LEU A 364 -1.91 -0.87 -10.04
C LEU A 364 -0.91 -0.50 -8.93
N ASP A 365 -1.40 0.13 -7.87
CA ASP A 365 -0.68 0.24 -6.61
C ASP A 365 -1.64 -0.04 -5.45
N GLU A 366 -1.22 -0.87 -4.50
CA GLU A 366 -1.80 -0.98 -3.17
C GLU A 366 -1.26 0.15 -2.29
N LEU A 367 -2.14 0.99 -1.78
CA LEU A 367 -1.74 2.24 -1.14
C LEU A 367 -2.68 2.68 -0.02
N TYR A 368 -2.15 3.55 0.84
CA TYR A 368 -2.78 4.14 2.02
C TYR A 368 -2.93 3.25 3.28
N ALA A 369 -2.26 2.10 3.35
CA ALA A 369 -2.21 1.37 4.61
C ALA A 369 -1.21 1.97 5.61
N ALA A 370 -1.28 1.52 6.85
CA ALA A 370 -0.38 1.94 7.94
C ALA A 370 -0.35 3.47 8.22
N THR A 371 -1.36 4.22 7.79
CA THR A 371 -1.41 5.68 7.97
C THR A 371 -2.12 6.13 9.26
N GLY A 372 -2.94 5.26 9.86
CA GLY A 372 -3.76 5.57 11.02
C GLY A 372 -4.96 6.48 10.72
N TRP A 373 -5.66 6.91 11.77
CA TRP A 373 -6.89 7.73 11.70
C TRP A 373 -6.63 9.23 11.47
N LYS A 374 -5.39 9.68 11.35
CA LYS A 374 -5.04 11.11 11.22
C LYS A 374 -5.11 11.66 9.79
N MET A 375 -5.15 10.80 8.78
CA MET A 375 -5.05 11.21 7.37
C MET A 375 -6.22 12.11 6.96
N THR A 376 -5.87 13.24 6.34
CA THR A 376 -6.81 14.15 5.69
C THR A 376 -6.92 13.85 4.19
N PHE A 377 -7.86 14.49 3.50
CA PHE A 377 -7.95 14.38 2.03
C PHE A 377 -6.71 14.94 1.31
N ALA A 378 -6.06 15.95 1.89
CA ALA A 378 -4.80 16.47 1.37
C ALA A 378 -3.67 15.44 1.48
N ASP A 379 -3.63 14.64 2.55
CA ASP A 379 -2.61 13.60 2.72
C ASP A 379 -2.83 12.46 1.72
N TYR A 380 -4.08 11.96 1.58
CA TYR A 380 -4.39 10.96 0.56
C TYR A 380 -4.09 11.45 -0.86
N LYS A 381 -4.39 12.72 -1.15
CA LYS A 381 -4.05 13.35 -2.43
C LYS A 381 -2.53 13.35 -2.63
N ARG A 382 -1.76 13.82 -1.64
CA ARG A 382 -0.29 13.88 -1.70
C ARG A 382 0.32 12.51 -1.99
N THR A 383 -0.07 11.48 -1.24
CA THR A 383 0.44 10.12 -1.40
C THR A 383 0.08 9.54 -2.78
N GLY A 384 -1.16 9.70 -3.24
CA GLY A 384 -1.57 9.15 -4.54
C GLY A 384 -1.01 9.89 -5.76
N GLU A 385 -0.74 11.20 -5.67
CA GLU A 385 -0.26 12.00 -6.80
C GLU A 385 1.17 11.69 -7.20
N TRP A 386 2.08 11.56 -6.24
CA TRP A 386 3.48 11.29 -6.57
C TRP A 386 3.61 9.90 -7.20
N GLN A 387 2.86 8.91 -6.71
CA GLN A 387 2.79 7.56 -7.28
C GLN A 387 2.20 7.61 -8.70
N SER A 388 1.13 8.40 -8.91
CA SER A 388 0.54 8.61 -10.24
C SER A 388 1.53 9.25 -11.21
N MET A 389 2.32 10.23 -10.76
CA MET A 389 3.41 10.82 -11.54
C MET A 389 4.55 9.82 -11.79
N GLY A 390 4.72 8.81 -10.94
CA GLY A 390 5.63 7.68 -11.15
C GLY A 390 5.17 6.70 -12.23
N GLY A 391 3.89 6.68 -12.58
CA GLY A 391 3.32 5.80 -13.61
C GLY A 391 2.09 5.01 -13.20
N ILE A 392 1.70 5.06 -11.92
CA ILE A 392 0.50 4.38 -11.41
C ILE A 392 -0.75 5.01 -12.03
N ASN A 393 -1.65 4.19 -12.56
CA ASN A 393 -2.90 4.67 -13.15
C ASN A 393 -4.15 3.89 -12.70
N LEU A 394 -4.00 2.95 -11.77
CA LEU A 394 -5.08 2.26 -11.07
C LEU A 394 -4.74 2.19 -9.57
N ARG A 395 -5.66 2.59 -8.70
CA ARG A 395 -5.43 2.62 -7.24
C ARG A 395 -6.21 1.51 -6.54
N CYS A 396 -5.56 0.84 -5.61
CA CYS A 396 -6.18 -0.06 -4.63
C CYS A 396 -6.03 0.54 -3.21
N PRO A 397 -7.00 1.35 -2.75
CA PRO A 397 -6.98 1.83 -1.36
C PRO A 397 -7.08 0.69 -0.34
N HIS A 398 -6.08 0.59 0.52
CA HIS A 398 -6.02 -0.33 1.66
C HIS A 398 -6.29 0.46 2.96
N LEU A 399 -7.34 0.19 3.77
CA LEU A 399 -8.30 -0.93 3.72
C LEU A 399 -9.73 -0.46 3.98
N SER A 400 -10.74 -1.11 3.39
CA SER A 400 -12.16 -0.88 3.72
C SER A 400 -12.73 -2.04 4.53
N TRP A 401 -12.79 -1.89 5.85
CA TRP A 401 -13.28 -2.95 6.74
C TRP A 401 -14.77 -3.21 6.59
N TYR A 402 -15.14 -4.49 6.56
CA TYR A 402 -16.53 -4.92 6.69
C TYR A 402 -17.08 -4.61 8.08
N THR A 403 -16.25 -4.72 9.12
CA THR A 403 -16.62 -4.35 10.50
C THR A 403 -15.40 -3.97 11.33
N MET A 404 -15.58 -3.23 12.43
CA MET A 404 -14.53 -2.98 13.42
C MET A 404 -14.41 -4.09 14.47
N LYS A 405 -15.08 -5.23 14.34
CA LYS A 405 -15.20 -6.20 15.43
C LYS A 405 -13.86 -6.80 15.86
N GLY A 406 -13.60 -6.77 17.17
CA GLY A 406 -12.48 -7.44 17.82
C GLY A 406 -11.13 -7.03 17.22
N GLN A 407 -10.27 -8.01 16.96
CA GLN A 407 -8.93 -7.75 16.40
C GLN A 407 -8.90 -7.18 14.99
N ALA A 408 -9.99 -7.28 14.24
CA ALA A 408 -9.97 -6.83 12.86
C ALA A 408 -9.75 -5.31 12.71
N LYS A 409 -10.18 -4.50 13.69
CA LYS A 409 -9.92 -3.04 13.69
C LYS A 409 -8.44 -2.65 13.84
N ARG A 410 -7.56 -3.63 14.11
CA ARG A 410 -6.11 -3.44 14.26
C ARG A 410 -5.36 -3.81 12.98
N ASP A 411 -6.07 -4.37 12.01
CA ASP A 411 -5.55 -4.72 10.69
C ASP A 411 -5.38 -3.44 9.86
N TYR A 412 -4.21 -2.81 10.01
CA TYR A 412 -3.79 -1.56 9.34
C TYR A 412 -4.85 -0.43 9.35
N PRO A 413 -5.23 0.11 10.52
CA PRO A 413 -6.10 1.29 10.60
C PRO A 413 -5.55 2.49 9.82
N ALA A 414 -6.39 3.38 9.28
CA ALA A 414 -7.86 3.47 9.43
C ALA A 414 -8.65 2.88 8.24
N SER A 415 -9.94 2.61 8.46
CA SER A 415 -10.84 2.16 7.39
C SER A 415 -11.29 3.28 6.47
N PHE A 416 -11.35 3.00 5.17
CA PHE A 416 -11.90 3.87 4.13
C PHE A 416 -13.43 3.77 4.01
N LEU A 417 -14.14 3.05 4.86
CA LEU A 417 -15.59 2.85 4.72
C LEU A 417 -16.41 3.68 5.73
N THR A 418 -17.60 3.21 6.09
CA THR A 418 -18.57 3.90 6.94
C THR A 418 -18.06 4.23 8.34
N GLN A 419 -16.97 3.60 8.77
CA GLN A 419 -16.33 3.90 10.05
C GLN A 419 -15.67 5.28 10.02
N SER A 420 -15.22 5.76 8.86
CA SER A 420 -14.67 7.11 8.71
C SER A 420 -15.79 8.13 8.62
N ALA A 421 -15.71 9.21 9.41
CA ALA A 421 -16.78 10.23 9.42
C ALA A 421 -16.93 10.96 8.06
N TRP A 422 -15.86 11.02 7.28
CA TRP A 422 -15.78 11.68 5.97
C TRP A 422 -16.14 10.79 4.79
N TYR A 423 -16.60 9.54 5.00
CA TYR A 423 -16.82 8.59 3.90
C TYR A 423 -17.77 9.15 2.83
N GLU A 424 -18.82 9.90 3.21
CA GLU A 424 -19.76 10.48 2.24
C GLU A 424 -19.13 11.54 1.32
N ASP A 425 -18.02 12.13 1.74
CA ASP A 425 -17.30 13.19 1.05
C ASP A 425 -16.16 12.68 0.17
N PHE A 426 -15.77 11.41 0.31
CA PHE A 426 -14.60 10.85 -0.39
C PHE A 426 -14.75 10.87 -1.93
N GLY A 427 -15.99 10.98 -2.43
CA GLY A 427 -16.27 11.21 -3.85
C GLY A 427 -15.57 12.44 -4.43
N TYR A 428 -15.21 13.43 -3.61
CA TYR A 428 -14.40 14.58 -4.01
C TYR A 428 -12.97 14.16 -4.41
N THR A 429 -12.32 13.35 -3.57
CA THR A 429 -10.97 12.81 -3.80
C THR A 429 -10.96 11.75 -4.90
N GLU A 430 -11.93 10.84 -4.91
CA GLU A 430 -11.97 9.80 -5.93
C GLU A 430 -12.25 10.38 -7.32
N SER A 431 -13.13 11.38 -7.42
CA SER A 431 -13.37 12.05 -8.71
C SER A 431 -12.13 12.78 -9.21
N TYR A 432 -11.37 13.43 -8.33
CA TYR A 432 -10.08 14.03 -8.66
C TYR A 432 -9.14 13.03 -9.33
N PHE A 433 -8.88 11.92 -8.64
CA PHE A 433 -7.97 10.89 -9.14
C PHE A 433 -8.49 10.23 -10.42
N SER A 434 -9.79 9.98 -10.54
CA SER A 434 -10.34 9.33 -11.74
C SER A 434 -10.08 10.12 -13.02
N ARG A 435 -10.03 11.46 -12.93
CA ARG A 435 -9.68 12.33 -14.07
C ARG A 435 -8.20 12.29 -14.37
N LEU A 436 -7.36 12.29 -13.32
CA LEU A 436 -5.92 12.12 -13.48
C LEU A 436 -5.61 10.77 -14.13
N GLN A 437 -6.23 9.68 -13.66
CA GLN A 437 -6.02 8.33 -14.20
C GLN A 437 -6.50 8.21 -15.64
N TYR A 438 -7.63 8.82 -16.01
CA TYR A 438 -8.04 8.88 -17.41
C TYR A 438 -6.95 9.49 -18.30
N LEU A 439 -6.39 10.64 -17.90
CA LEU A 439 -5.35 11.33 -18.68
C LEU A 439 -4.03 10.53 -18.74
N LEU A 440 -3.63 9.90 -17.64
CA LEU A 440 -2.40 9.11 -17.57
C LEU A 440 -2.52 7.76 -18.31
N THR A 441 -3.73 7.22 -18.43
CA THR A 441 -4.01 5.94 -19.08
C THR A 441 -4.17 6.09 -20.60
N GLU A 442 -4.95 7.07 -21.06
CA GLU A 442 -5.26 7.23 -22.49
C GLU A 442 -4.20 8.02 -23.26
N GLY A 443 -3.40 8.81 -22.53
CA GLY A 443 -2.35 9.62 -23.12
C GLY A 443 -1.08 8.82 -23.39
N GLU A 444 -0.45 9.06 -24.53
CA GLU A 444 0.80 8.40 -24.90
C GLU A 444 2.00 9.06 -24.23
N GLU A 445 2.79 8.25 -23.54
CA GLU A 445 4.08 8.66 -23.00
C GLU A 445 5.21 8.29 -23.96
N ASN A 446 6.00 9.29 -24.34
CA ASN A 446 7.19 9.13 -25.18
C ASN A 446 8.44 9.16 -24.29
N CYS A 447 9.00 7.99 -24.02
CA CYS A 447 10.27 7.81 -23.32
C CYS A 447 11.22 7.09 -24.27
N ASP A 448 12.37 7.69 -24.59
CA ASP A 448 13.37 7.15 -25.52
C ASP A 448 14.64 6.64 -24.81
N THR A 449 14.64 6.68 -23.48
CA THR A 449 15.76 6.31 -22.62
C THR A 449 15.38 5.13 -21.75
N ALA A 450 16.27 4.15 -21.62
CA ALA A 450 16.08 3.03 -20.69
C ALA A 450 17.35 2.72 -19.88
N ILE A 451 17.14 2.22 -18.66
CA ILE A 451 18.17 1.66 -17.77
C ILE A 451 18.02 0.15 -17.77
N VAL A 452 19.10 -0.59 -18.03
CA VAL A 452 19.09 -2.05 -17.82
C VAL A 452 19.06 -2.31 -16.32
N ASN A 453 18.02 -2.95 -15.82
CA ASN A 453 17.84 -3.20 -14.39
C ASN A 453 19.00 -4.09 -13.88
N PRO A 454 19.74 -3.67 -12.84
CA PRO A 454 20.90 -4.42 -12.37
C PRO A 454 20.57 -5.56 -11.40
N VAL A 455 19.31 -5.94 -11.18
CA VAL A 455 18.93 -6.95 -10.18
C VAL A 455 19.69 -8.28 -10.31
N GLU A 456 19.94 -8.74 -11.54
CA GLU A 456 20.73 -9.95 -11.81
C GLU A 456 22.19 -9.86 -11.33
N SER A 457 22.72 -8.64 -11.22
CA SER A 457 24.06 -8.41 -10.69
C SER A 457 24.16 -8.68 -9.20
N LEU A 458 23.06 -8.53 -8.46
CA LEU A 458 23.04 -8.85 -7.03
C LEU A 458 23.02 -10.35 -6.78
N TRP A 459 22.42 -11.15 -7.67
CA TRP A 459 22.23 -12.60 -7.49
C TRP A 459 23.56 -13.35 -7.26
N GLY A 460 24.60 -13.00 -8.00
CA GLY A 460 25.93 -13.61 -7.81
C GLY A 460 26.70 -13.09 -6.60
N LEU A 461 26.24 -12.03 -5.93
CA LEU A 461 26.88 -11.50 -4.71
C LEU A 461 26.27 -12.08 -3.43
N VAL A 462 25.26 -12.95 -3.55
CA VAL A 462 24.51 -13.49 -2.41
C VAL A 462 25.23 -14.67 -1.76
N ASN A 463 25.38 -14.59 -0.44
CA ASN A 463 25.75 -15.66 0.48
C ASN A 463 25.19 -15.33 1.88
N GLU A 464 25.42 -16.16 2.88
CA GLU A 464 24.79 -16.02 4.22
C GLU A 464 25.20 -14.75 4.98
N ARG A 465 26.24 -14.04 4.51
CA ARG A 465 26.74 -12.79 5.10
C ARG A 465 26.32 -11.56 4.29
N THR A 466 25.57 -11.75 3.21
CA THR A 466 25.19 -10.66 2.31
C THR A 466 24.08 -9.81 2.91
N PHE A 467 23.09 -10.39 3.57
CA PHE A 467 21.93 -9.67 4.07
C PHE A 467 21.90 -9.59 5.60
N LYS A 468 21.45 -8.45 6.12
CA LYS A 468 21.11 -8.27 7.53
C LYS A 468 19.63 -8.58 7.78
N ASN A 469 18.79 -8.25 6.81
CA ASN A 469 17.37 -8.57 6.72
C ASN A 469 16.91 -8.37 5.26
N CYS A 470 15.62 -8.52 4.98
CA CYS A 470 15.04 -8.36 3.64
C CYS A 470 15.40 -7.02 2.94
N PHE A 471 15.63 -5.95 3.71
CA PHE A 471 15.77 -4.59 3.18
C PHE A 471 17.20 -4.04 3.22
N ALA A 472 18.14 -4.73 3.83
CA ALA A 472 19.45 -4.16 4.15
C ALA A 472 20.60 -5.15 4.08
N SER A 473 21.77 -4.61 3.72
CA SER A 473 23.06 -5.27 3.68
C SER A 473 24.11 -4.41 4.38
N ASP A 474 25.12 -5.03 4.98
CA ASP A 474 26.35 -4.36 5.42
C ASP A 474 27.53 -4.63 4.44
N ASN A 475 27.30 -5.37 3.36
CA ASN A 475 28.31 -5.67 2.34
C ASN A 475 28.55 -4.42 1.47
N ALA A 476 29.80 -3.92 1.46
CA ALA A 476 30.14 -2.67 0.79
C ALA A 476 29.81 -2.64 -0.72
N VAL A 477 29.93 -3.77 -1.43
CA VAL A 477 29.59 -3.86 -2.86
C VAL A 477 28.09 -3.75 -3.06
N VAL A 478 27.30 -4.47 -2.25
CA VAL A 478 25.83 -4.41 -2.29
C VAL A 478 25.32 -3.03 -1.89
N CYS A 479 25.86 -2.44 -0.82
CA CYS A 479 25.50 -1.08 -0.39
C CYS A 479 25.79 -0.05 -1.48
N LYS A 480 26.92 -0.18 -2.20
CA LYS A 480 27.24 0.66 -3.35
C LYS A 480 26.20 0.46 -4.46
N LEU A 481 25.93 -0.80 -4.83
CA LEU A 481 24.99 -1.15 -5.89
C LEU A 481 23.58 -0.59 -5.64
N GLU A 482 23.04 -0.81 -4.42
CA GLU A 482 21.73 -0.30 -4.01
C GLU A 482 21.65 1.23 -4.05
N LYS A 483 22.70 1.88 -3.53
CA LYS A 483 22.79 3.35 -3.54
C LYS A 483 22.81 3.89 -4.96
N GLU A 484 23.66 3.33 -5.82
CA GLU A 484 23.80 3.80 -7.21
C GLU A 484 22.51 3.54 -8.01
N TYR A 485 21.86 2.40 -7.80
CA TYR A 485 20.56 2.05 -8.39
C TYR A 485 19.47 3.06 -8.03
N TYR A 486 19.29 3.35 -6.74
CA TYR A 486 18.26 4.27 -6.28
C TYR A 486 18.58 5.74 -6.64
N GLU A 487 19.79 6.20 -6.36
CA GLU A 487 20.14 7.63 -6.48
C GLU A 487 20.16 8.10 -7.94
N LEU A 488 20.57 7.26 -8.90
CA LEU A 488 20.48 7.64 -10.31
C LEU A 488 19.02 7.86 -10.73
N PHE A 489 18.15 6.90 -10.44
CA PHE A 489 16.75 7.00 -10.84
C PHE A 489 16.05 8.17 -10.13
N ARG A 490 16.28 8.30 -8.82
CA ARG A 490 15.81 9.43 -8.03
C ARG A 490 16.25 10.74 -8.68
N TYR A 491 17.54 10.93 -8.97
CA TYR A 491 18.03 12.17 -9.57
C TYR A 491 17.34 12.47 -10.90
N ILE A 492 17.22 11.48 -11.80
CA ILE A 492 16.53 11.63 -13.10
C ILE A 492 15.11 12.14 -12.88
N ARG A 493 14.36 11.53 -11.97
CA ARG A 493 12.95 11.89 -11.71
C ARG A 493 12.78 13.25 -11.06
N LEU A 494 13.65 13.62 -10.13
CA LEU A 494 13.60 14.92 -9.44
C LEU A 494 13.89 16.09 -10.38
N HIS A 495 14.73 15.88 -11.39
CA HIS A 495 15.10 16.92 -12.35
C HIS A 495 14.21 16.92 -13.61
N GLY A 496 13.05 16.25 -13.55
CA GLY A 496 12.04 16.23 -14.62
C GLY A 496 12.34 15.28 -15.78
N GLY A 497 13.35 14.41 -15.65
CA GLY A 497 13.66 13.37 -16.63
C GLY A 497 12.84 12.10 -16.45
N ASN A 498 12.96 11.22 -17.44
CA ASN A 498 12.25 9.95 -17.45
C ASN A 498 13.13 8.87 -18.10
N ALA A 499 13.08 7.66 -17.54
CA ALA A 499 13.73 6.48 -18.08
C ALA A 499 12.88 5.26 -17.74
N ASP A 500 12.73 4.33 -18.69
CA ASP A 500 12.12 3.03 -18.39
C ASP A 500 13.20 2.05 -17.90
N TYR A 501 12.82 1.02 -17.13
CA TYR A 501 13.68 -0.12 -16.84
C TYR A 501 13.53 -1.21 -17.91
N ILE A 502 14.64 -1.87 -18.26
CA ILE A 502 14.65 -3.10 -19.05
C ILE A 502 15.12 -4.24 -18.14
N ASP A 503 14.27 -5.24 -17.96
CA ASP A 503 14.64 -6.52 -17.34
C ASP A 503 15.30 -7.44 -18.38
N GLU A 504 16.44 -8.04 -18.04
CA GLU A 504 17.20 -8.86 -18.99
C GLU A 504 16.51 -10.19 -19.34
N GLY A 505 15.72 -10.75 -18.42
CA GLY A 505 14.93 -11.95 -18.66
C GLY A 505 13.80 -11.69 -19.67
N ILE A 506 12.99 -10.64 -19.46
CA ILE A 506 11.98 -10.21 -20.43
C ILE A 506 12.63 -9.83 -21.77
N PHE A 507 13.77 -9.13 -21.72
CA PHE A 507 14.49 -8.71 -22.92
C PHE A 507 15.03 -9.89 -23.73
N ALA A 508 15.40 -11.01 -23.10
CA ALA A 508 15.85 -12.19 -23.82
C ALA A 508 14.77 -12.75 -24.76
N GLU A 509 13.49 -12.64 -24.38
CA GLU A 509 12.35 -13.15 -25.17
C GLU A 509 11.75 -12.09 -26.11
N HIS A 510 11.62 -10.86 -25.63
CA HIS A 510 10.89 -9.78 -26.32
C HIS A 510 11.80 -8.66 -26.85
N GLY A 511 13.11 -8.79 -26.67
CA GLY A 511 14.09 -7.77 -26.98
C GLY A 511 14.74 -7.91 -28.34
N GLY A 512 15.30 -6.81 -28.82
CA GLY A 512 15.98 -6.77 -30.10
C GLY A 512 16.67 -5.44 -30.39
N THR A 513 17.10 -5.29 -31.63
CA THR A 513 17.73 -4.07 -32.13
C THR A 513 17.24 -3.80 -33.54
N ASP A 514 16.88 -2.56 -33.83
CA ASP A 514 16.46 -2.09 -35.16
C ASP A 514 17.15 -0.75 -35.45
N GLY A 515 18.14 -0.79 -36.33
CA GLY A 515 19.03 0.36 -36.55
C GLY A 515 19.66 0.83 -35.23
N ASN A 516 19.52 2.13 -34.94
CA ASN A 516 20.06 2.78 -33.74
C ASN A 516 19.10 2.75 -32.54
N GLU A 517 18.08 1.88 -32.55
CA GLU A 517 17.11 1.72 -31.47
C GLU A 517 17.21 0.32 -30.85
N LEU A 518 17.18 0.26 -29.52
CA LEU A 518 16.97 -0.98 -28.78
C LEU A 518 15.46 -1.20 -28.63
N ILE A 519 14.97 -2.40 -28.96
CA ILE A 519 13.55 -2.75 -28.86
C ILE A 519 13.37 -3.59 -27.59
N ALA A 520 12.41 -3.23 -26.75
CA ALA A 520 11.90 -4.09 -25.69
C ALA A 520 10.37 -4.19 -25.82
N GLY A 521 9.90 -5.33 -26.35
CA GLY A 521 8.50 -5.52 -26.69
C GLY A 521 7.97 -4.44 -27.63
N LYS A 522 6.99 -3.66 -27.16
CA LYS A 522 6.33 -2.58 -27.92
C LYS A 522 7.05 -1.22 -27.81
N LYS A 523 8.13 -1.11 -27.04
CA LYS A 523 8.87 0.14 -26.82
C LYS A 523 10.24 0.14 -27.49
N ARG A 524 10.70 1.35 -27.82
CA ARG A 524 11.92 1.62 -28.59
C ARG A 524 12.73 2.69 -27.88
N TYR A 525 14.02 2.44 -27.70
CA TYR A 525 14.91 3.31 -26.93
C TYR A 525 16.13 3.68 -27.76
N LYS A 526 16.48 4.97 -27.75
CA LYS A 526 17.63 5.55 -28.45
C LYS A 526 18.84 5.75 -27.54
N LYS A 527 18.60 5.72 -26.23
CA LYS A 527 19.63 5.88 -25.19
C LYS A 527 19.48 4.75 -24.18
N ILE A 528 20.56 4.03 -23.92
CA ILE A 528 20.60 2.95 -22.93
C ILE A 528 21.61 3.30 -21.86
N ILE A 529 21.25 3.07 -20.61
CA ILE A 529 22.10 3.29 -19.44
C ILE A 529 22.39 1.94 -18.80
N LEU A 530 23.67 1.67 -18.56
CA LEU A 530 24.11 0.64 -17.62
C LEU A 530 24.49 1.34 -16.31
N ASN A 531 23.87 0.94 -15.21
CA ASN A 531 24.11 1.48 -13.88
C ASN A 531 24.05 0.35 -12.85
N GLY A 532 25.21 -0.04 -12.34
CA GLY A 532 25.33 -1.18 -11.42
C GLY A 532 25.24 -2.57 -12.08
N ASN A 533 25.24 -2.67 -13.41
CA ASN A 533 25.23 -3.94 -14.14
C ASN A 533 26.61 -4.62 -14.08
N ILE A 534 26.94 -5.25 -12.95
CA ILE A 534 28.16 -6.05 -12.74
C ILE A 534 28.15 -7.29 -13.66
N ASN A 535 26.97 -7.88 -13.86
CA ASN A 535 26.69 -8.96 -14.80
C ASN A 535 25.77 -8.46 -15.93
N LEU A 536 25.93 -9.03 -17.12
CA LEU A 536 24.96 -8.93 -18.22
C LEU A 536 24.68 -10.32 -18.78
N ARG A 537 23.50 -10.51 -19.39
CA ARG A 537 23.21 -11.66 -20.22
C ARG A 537 23.87 -11.55 -21.60
N LEU A 538 24.25 -12.68 -22.18
CA LEU A 538 24.75 -12.72 -23.56
C LEU A 538 23.75 -12.15 -24.60
N THR A 539 22.45 -12.36 -24.38
CA THR A 539 21.38 -11.79 -25.21
C THR A 539 21.41 -10.26 -25.20
N THR A 540 21.51 -9.66 -24.01
CA THR A 540 21.63 -8.21 -23.81
C THR A 540 22.90 -7.66 -24.46
N LEU A 541 24.06 -8.27 -24.18
CA LEU A 541 25.34 -7.84 -24.76
C LEU A 541 25.29 -7.83 -26.29
N ASN A 542 24.76 -8.89 -26.91
CA ASN A 542 24.65 -8.98 -28.36
C ASN A 542 23.77 -7.87 -28.96
N ALA A 543 22.69 -7.51 -28.28
CA ALA A 543 21.84 -6.40 -28.70
C ALA A 543 22.53 -5.04 -28.53
N LEU A 544 23.19 -4.80 -27.39
CA LEU A 544 23.95 -3.57 -27.13
C LEU A 544 25.07 -3.35 -28.15
N LYS A 545 25.77 -4.42 -28.55
CA LYS A 545 26.80 -4.35 -29.60
C LYS A 545 26.23 -3.90 -30.93
N ARG A 546 25.11 -4.48 -31.37
CA ARG A 546 24.43 -4.07 -32.60
C ARG A 546 23.90 -2.64 -32.49
N PHE A 547 23.35 -2.27 -31.35
CA PHE A 547 22.83 -0.93 -31.09
C PHE A 547 23.93 0.12 -31.22
N LEU A 548 25.10 -0.09 -30.58
CA LEU A 548 26.27 0.76 -30.71
C LEU A 548 26.80 0.84 -32.16
N GLN A 549 26.92 -0.30 -32.84
CA GLN A 549 27.39 -0.37 -34.23
C GLN A 549 26.52 0.45 -35.19
N ASN A 550 25.23 0.59 -34.89
CA ASN A 550 24.30 1.36 -35.70
C ASN A 550 24.12 2.81 -35.21
N GLY A 551 24.91 3.27 -34.24
CA GLY A 551 24.90 4.66 -33.76
C GLY A 551 23.92 4.94 -32.61
N GLY A 552 23.47 3.91 -31.90
CA GLY A 552 22.76 4.06 -30.63
C GLY A 552 23.66 4.60 -29.52
N THR A 553 23.07 5.30 -28.55
CA THR A 553 23.83 5.90 -27.43
C THR A 553 23.81 4.99 -26.21
N LEU A 554 24.96 4.38 -25.88
CA LEU A 554 25.14 3.64 -24.62
C LEU A 554 25.89 4.51 -23.61
N ILE A 555 25.35 4.63 -22.40
CA ILE A 555 25.92 5.35 -21.27
C ILE A 555 26.25 4.32 -20.19
N VAL A 556 27.49 4.34 -19.70
CA VAL A 556 27.91 3.54 -18.55
C VAL A 556 28.09 4.50 -17.38
N ALA A 557 27.13 4.42 -16.45
CA ALA A 557 27.10 5.16 -15.20
C ALA A 557 27.69 4.29 -14.09
N GLY A 558 28.83 4.70 -13.58
CA GLY A 558 29.60 3.91 -12.60
C GLY A 558 30.62 2.98 -13.27
N ASP A 559 30.75 1.78 -12.74
CA ASP A 559 31.76 0.80 -13.16
C ASP A 559 31.32 0.03 -14.42
N MET A 560 32.29 -0.38 -15.23
CA MET A 560 32.05 -1.30 -16.35
C MET A 560 31.59 -2.68 -15.87
N PRO A 561 30.71 -3.38 -16.62
CA PRO A 561 30.39 -4.78 -16.35
C PRO A 561 31.64 -5.66 -16.30
N ARG A 562 31.60 -6.72 -15.51
CA ARG A 562 32.75 -7.61 -15.25
C ARG A 562 32.44 -9.09 -15.45
N TYR A 563 31.16 -9.44 -15.54
CA TYR A 563 30.68 -10.81 -15.72
C TYR A 563 29.67 -10.89 -16.85
N LEU A 564 29.68 -12.00 -17.59
CA LEU A 564 28.77 -12.35 -18.66
C LEU A 564 28.19 -13.74 -18.33
N ASP A 565 26.88 -13.82 -18.10
CA ASP A 565 26.21 -15.05 -17.63
C ASP A 565 26.90 -15.66 -16.38
N GLY A 566 27.34 -14.79 -15.48
CA GLY A 566 28.04 -15.13 -14.24
C GLY A 566 29.51 -15.53 -14.39
N VAL A 567 30.11 -15.41 -15.58
CA VAL A 567 31.52 -15.73 -15.83
C VAL A 567 32.32 -14.45 -16.10
N ARG A 568 33.53 -14.33 -15.54
CA ARG A 568 34.40 -13.18 -15.74
C ARG A 568 34.62 -12.88 -17.24
N HIS A 569 34.38 -11.64 -17.64
CA HIS A 569 34.45 -11.21 -19.05
C HIS A 569 35.04 -9.79 -19.19
N ASP A 570 35.79 -9.55 -20.27
CA ASP A 570 36.35 -8.24 -20.60
C ASP A 570 35.50 -7.52 -21.66
N TYR A 571 34.75 -6.52 -21.21
CA TYR A 571 33.83 -5.74 -22.03
C TYR A 571 34.50 -4.60 -22.83
N THR A 572 35.81 -4.38 -22.69
CA THR A 572 36.51 -3.22 -23.28
C THR A 572 36.29 -3.11 -24.79
N LYS A 573 36.31 -4.25 -25.51
CA LYS A 573 36.05 -4.28 -26.95
C LYS A 573 34.57 -4.31 -27.28
N ASP A 574 33.76 -4.99 -26.47
CA ASP A 574 32.34 -5.17 -26.75
C ASP A 574 31.55 -3.86 -26.66
N LEU A 575 31.86 -3.03 -25.67
CA LEU A 575 31.18 -1.75 -25.42
C LEU A 575 32.02 -0.55 -25.88
N GLN A 576 32.91 -0.76 -26.86
CA GLN A 576 33.69 0.33 -27.44
C GLN A 576 32.74 1.38 -28.06
N GLY A 577 32.92 2.64 -27.66
CA GLY A 577 32.06 3.75 -28.08
C GLY A 577 30.98 4.13 -27.06
N ALA A 578 30.83 3.36 -25.97
CA ALA A 578 30.00 3.77 -24.85
C ALA A 578 30.55 5.03 -24.16
N ILE A 579 29.64 5.89 -23.70
CA ILE A 579 29.97 7.10 -22.96
C ILE A 579 30.18 6.72 -21.49
N GLN A 580 31.41 6.84 -21.01
CA GLN A 580 31.76 6.63 -19.61
C GLN A 580 31.56 7.91 -18.81
N THR A 581 30.66 7.87 -17.83
CA THR A 581 30.42 9.03 -16.95
C THR A 581 31.09 8.91 -15.60
N GLY A 582 31.44 7.70 -15.16
CA GLY A 582 31.54 7.40 -13.73
C GLY A 582 30.16 7.51 -13.07
N PHE A 583 30.08 7.37 -11.75
CA PHE A 583 28.83 7.60 -11.03
C PHE A 583 28.63 9.11 -10.79
N ASP A 584 28.15 9.80 -11.84
CA ASP A 584 27.87 11.23 -11.87
C ASP A 584 26.45 11.43 -12.42
N THR A 585 25.50 11.60 -11.51
CA THR A 585 24.07 11.68 -11.86
C THR A 585 23.73 12.91 -12.70
N GLU A 586 24.42 14.03 -12.50
CA GLU A 586 24.18 15.26 -13.26
C GLU A 586 24.64 15.11 -14.70
N LYS A 587 25.83 14.52 -14.89
CA LYS A 587 26.37 14.24 -16.22
C LYS A 587 25.49 13.25 -16.97
N VAL A 588 25.03 12.17 -16.32
CA VAL A 588 24.09 11.23 -16.94
C VAL A 588 22.79 11.95 -17.32
N PHE A 589 22.22 12.73 -16.40
CA PHE A 589 21.00 13.50 -16.67
C PHE A 589 21.17 14.45 -17.87
N SER A 590 22.30 15.15 -17.99
CA SER A 590 22.55 16.07 -19.12
C SER A 590 22.51 15.38 -20.50
N LEU A 591 22.80 14.07 -20.57
CA LEU A 591 22.76 13.29 -21.81
C LEU A 591 21.34 12.84 -22.17
N ILE A 592 20.45 12.75 -21.19
CA ILE A 592 19.09 12.22 -21.33
C ILE A 592 17.98 13.23 -21.08
N ALA A 593 18.32 14.46 -20.69
CA ALA A 593 17.37 15.49 -20.29
C ALA A 593 16.27 15.67 -21.36
N PRO A 594 15.00 15.78 -20.93
CA PRO A 594 13.89 15.93 -21.85
C PRO A 594 14.01 17.23 -22.64
N ALA A 595 13.72 17.16 -23.93
CA ALA A 595 13.58 18.36 -24.76
C ALA A 595 12.14 18.88 -24.70
N GLY A 596 11.97 20.19 -24.64
CA GLY A 596 10.69 20.82 -24.94
C GLY A 596 9.76 21.13 -23.76
N TYR A 597 10.10 20.75 -22.52
CA TYR A 597 9.37 21.22 -21.34
C TYR A 597 10.24 21.13 -20.08
N ARG A 598 10.12 22.09 -19.16
CA ARG A 598 10.84 22.09 -17.88
C ARG A 598 10.17 23.01 -16.85
N ALA A 599 10.48 22.75 -15.59
CA ALA A 599 10.38 23.74 -14.51
C ALA A 599 11.80 24.16 -14.09
N ASN A 600 11.99 25.42 -13.69
CA ASN A 600 13.30 25.93 -13.26
C ASN A 600 13.67 25.56 -11.81
N SER A 601 12.93 24.64 -11.17
CA SER A 601 13.16 24.17 -9.81
C SER A 601 13.24 22.63 -9.77
N PRO A 602 14.23 22.06 -9.05
CA PRO A 602 14.35 20.61 -8.86
C PRO A 602 13.27 20.03 -7.90
N ASP A 603 12.47 20.89 -7.29
CA ASP A 603 11.33 20.48 -6.45
C ASP A 603 10.06 20.22 -7.27
N ILE A 604 10.08 20.43 -8.59
CA ILE A 604 8.93 20.22 -9.45
C ILE A 604 9.18 19.03 -10.36
N ILE A 605 8.45 17.93 -10.13
CA ILE A 605 8.41 16.81 -11.06
C ILE A 605 7.61 17.23 -12.28
N ALA A 606 8.15 16.99 -13.49
CA ALA A 606 7.48 17.30 -14.74
C ALA A 606 7.19 16.03 -15.56
N GLU A 607 5.96 15.91 -16.07
CA GLU A 607 5.48 14.77 -16.84
C GLU A 607 4.67 15.22 -18.07
N LYS A 608 4.63 14.37 -19.11
CA LYS A 608 3.92 14.67 -20.36
C LYS A 608 3.11 13.48 -20.85
N ARG A 609 1.92 13.75 -21.40
CA ARG A 609 1.06 12.79 -22.11
C ARG A 609 0.56 13.39 -23.42
N THR A 610 0.74 12.67 -24.52
CA THR A 610 0.38 13.14 -25.86
C THR A 610 -0.95 12.53 -26.30
N PHE A 611 -1.82 13.35 -26.88
CA PHE A 611 -3.09 12.96 -27.49
C PHE A 611 -3.09 13.41 -28.95
N GLY A 612 -3.98 12.85 -29.77
CA GLY A 612 -4.07 13.19 -31.20
C GLY A 612 -4.43 14.66 -31.45
N ASN A 613 -5.05 15.33 -30.48
CA ASN A 613 -5.53 16.71 -30.57
C ASN A 613 -4.76 17.70 -29.67
N GLY A 614 -3.71 17.27 -28.97
CA GLY A 614 -2.95 18.14 -28.08
C GLY A 614 -2.07 17.39 -27.10
N THR A 615 -1.45 18.11 -26.18
CA THR A 615 -0.54 17.55 -25.17
C THR A 615 -0.93 18.00 -23.77
N CYS A 616 -0.97 17.06 -22.83
CA CYS A 616 -1.04 17.35 -21.41
C CYS A 616 0.35 17.39 -20.79
N TYR A 617 0.62 18.42 -19.99
CA TYR A 617 1.82 18.58 -19.18
C TYR A 617 1.42 18.63 -17.71
N PHE A 618 2.16 17.95 -16.85
CA PHE A 618 1.91 17.85 -15.42
C PHE A 618 3.12 18.36 -14.66
N PHE A 619 2.89 19.18 -13.63
CA PHE A 619 3.93 19.74 -12.77
C PHE A 619 3.52 19.56 -11.30
N LEU A 620 4.24 18.71 -10.56
CA LEU A 620 3.95 18.36 -9.18
C LEU A 620 5.01 18.96 -8.25
N ASN A 621 4.59 19.79 -7.29
CA ASN A 621 5.48 20.24 -6.23
C ASN A 621 5.62 19.19 -5.14
N ARG A 622 6.84 18.70 -4.97
CA ARG A 622 7.19 17.69 -3.96
C ARG A 622 7.81 18.27 -2.70
N ALA A 623 8.19 19.55 -2.70
CA ALA A 623 8.83 20.14 -1.56
C ALA A 623 7.90 20.11 -0.34
N GLU A 624 8.47 20.09 0.85
CA GLU A 624 7.75 20.20 2.12
C GLU A 624 7.09 21.58 2.31
N GLY A 625 7.34 22.53 1.40
CA GLY A 625 6.77 23.86 1.42
C GLY A 625 6.26 24.34 0.06
N SER A 626 5.91 25.62 0.00
CA SER A 626 5.57 26.25 -1.28
C SER A 626 6.81 26.42 -2.16
N THR A 627 6.66 26.20 -3.46
CA THR A 627 7.72 26.36 -4.46
C THR A 627 7.27 27.34 -5.53
N GLN A 628 8.02 28.43 -5.74
CA GLN A 628 7.84 29.28 -6.90
C GLN A 628 8.63 28.70 -8.06
N ALA A 629 7.97 28.49 -9.20
CA ALA A 629 8.61 27.95 -10.40
C ALA A 629 8.15 28.67 -11.67
N GLU A 630 9.12 28.88 -12.56
CA GLU A 630 8.90 29.21 -13.96
C GLU A 630 8.77 27.90 -14.74
N ILE A 631 7.69 27.78 -15.51
CA ILE A 631 7.40 26.66 -16.38
C ILE A 631 7.62 27.10 -17.82
N VAL A 632 8.46 26.36 -18.55
CA VAL A 632 8.74 26.62 -19.97
C VAL A 632 8.31 25.40 -20.78
N ILE A 633 7.52 25.62 -21.83
CA ILE A 633 7.05 24.57 -22.74
C ILE A 633 7.31 25.03 -24.17
N ASP A 634 8.02 24.22 -24.96
CA ASP A 634 8.26 24.45 -26.38
C ASP A 634 7.02 24.00 -27.18
N THR A 635 6.06 24.92 -27.30
CA THR A 635 4.86 24.75 -28.12
C THR A 635 4.38 26.08 -28.72
N ASP A 636 3.84 26.00 -29.93
CA ASP A 636 3.08 27.05 -30.61
C ASP A 636 1.60 27.09 -30.18
N GLN A 637 1.14 26.10 -29.42
CA GLN A 637 -0.22 26.01 -28.91
C GLN A 637 -0.42 26.87 -27.66
N SER A 638 -1.68 27.17 -27.32
CA SER A 638 -2.03 27.92 -26.11
C SER A 638 -2.40 26.97 -24.96
N PRO A 639 -1.96 27.24 -23.71
CA PRO A 639 -2.25 26.40 -22.56
C PRO A 639 -3.61 26.73 -21.92
N ALA A 640 -4.29 25.70 -21.44
CA ALA A 640 -5.38 25.81 -20.47
C ALA A 640 -5.14 24.85 -19.30
N ALA A 641 -5.43 25.28 -18.07
CA ALA A 641 -5.38 24.42 -16.90
C ALA A 641 -6.59 23.48 -16.90
N ILE A 642 -6.33 22.19 -16.69
CA ILE A 642 -7.37 21.21 -16.39
C ILE A 642 -7.62 21.25 -14.89
N ASN A 643 -8.83 21.62 -14.48
CA ASN A 643 -9.25 21.46 -13.10
C ASN A 643 -9.64 19.99 -12.87
N LEU A 644 -8.78 19.23 -12.19
CA LEU A 644 -9.00 17.81 -11.95
C LEU A 644 -10.16 17.52 -10.97
N THR A 645 -10.67 18.48 -10.20
CA THR A 645 -11.83 18.26 -9.32
C THR A 645 -13.15 18.22 -10.07
N ASN A 646 -13.24 18.84 -11.26
CA ASN A 646 -14.48 18.88 -12.05
C ASN A 646 -14.32 18.64 -13.57
N GLY A 647 -13.09 18.55 -14.09
CA GLY A 647 -12.79 18.34 -15.51
C GLY A 647 -12.93 19.57 -16.41
N SER A 648 -13.11 20.77 -15.84
CA SER A 648 -13.19 22.02 -16.60
C SER A 648 -11.82 22.50 -17.08
N LEU A 649 -11.83 23.29 -18.15
CA LEU A 649 -10.65 23.96 -18.69
C LEU A 649 -10.71 25.45 -18.42
N THR A 650 -9.63 26.01 -17.90
CA THR A 650 -9.50 27.45 -17.65
C THR A 650 -8.27 27.99 -18.37
N PRO A 651 -8.36 29.06 -19.18
CA PRO A 651 -7.19 29.68 -19.79
C PRO A 651 -6.14 30.07 -18.74
N VAL A 652 -4.87 29.84 -19.06
CA VAL A 652 -3.73 30.22 -18.20
C VAL A 652 -3.03 31.42 -18.83
N ALA A 653 -2.56 32.36 -18.00
CA ALA A 653 -1.73 33.46 -18.48
C ALA A 653 -0.34 32.93 -18.84
N PHE A 654 0.18 33.28 -20.01
CA PHE A 654 1.50 32.86 -20.46
C PHE A 654 2.17 33.97 -21.28
N GLN A 655 3.49 33.93 -21.37
CA GLN A 655 4.28 34.74 -22.28
C GLN A 655 4.75 33.87 -23.44
N ARG A 656 4.59 34.34 -24.68
CA ARG A 656 5.08 33.63 -25.88
C ARG A 656 6.42 34.20 -26.32
N ASN A 657 7.41 33.33 -26.49
CA ASN A 657 8.71 33.67 -27.06
C ASN A 657 9.03 32.69 -28.21
N GLY A 658 8.75 33.11 -29.45
CA GLY A 658 8.88 32.23 -30.61
C GLY A 658 7.95 31.01 -30.52
N LYS A 659 8.54 29.81 -30.50
CA LYS A 659 7.83 28.51 -30.37
C LYS A 659 7.79 27.98 -28.95
N SER A 660 8.02 28.85 -27.96
CA SER A 660 7.96 28.49 -26.54
C SER A 660 6.99 29.39 -25.81
N ILE A 661 6.37 28.84 -24.77
CA ILE A 661 5.54 29.56 -23.82
C ILE A 661 6.15 29.47 -22.42
N THR A 662 5.98 30.52 -21.64
CA THR A 662 6.42 30.61 -20.25
C THR A 662 5.24 30.99 -19.36
N THR A 663 5.08 30.32 -18.22
CA THR A 663 4.14 30.70 -17.16
C THR A 663 4.82 30.59 -15.80
N GLU A 664 4.52 31.52 -14.90
CA GLU A 664 4.99 31.46 -13.51
C GLU A 664 3.87 30.99 -12.60
N LYS A 665 4.22 30.19 -11.59
CA LYS A 665 3.28 29.77 -10.54
C LYS A 665 4.00 29.55 -9.22
N THR A 666 3.36 29.97 -8.13
CA THR A 666 3.66 29.47 -6.79
C THR A 666 2.80 28.24 -6.53
N PHE A 667 3.46 27.10 -6.32
CA PHE A 667 2.85 25.83 -5.98
C PHE A 667 2.78 25.68 -4.47
N ALA A 668 1.62 25.27 -3.93
CA ALA A 668 1.57 24.78 -2.56
C ALA A 668 2.27 23.41 -2.44
N ARG A 669 2.58 22.97 -1.21
CA ARG A 669 3.09 21.62 -0.94
C ARG A 669 2.13 20.59 -1.54
N GLY A 670 2.64 19.66 -2.35
CA GLY A 670 1.82 18.63 -2.99
C GLY A 670 0.82 19.15 -4.03
N GLU A 671 0.97 20.38 -4.54
CA GLU A 671 0.10 20.89 -5.59
C GLU A 671 0.51 20.33 -6.96
N LEU A 672 -0.47 19.83 -7.72
CA LEU A 672 -0.32 19.36 -9.09
C LEU A 672 -0.98 20.36 -10.05
N LEU A 673 -0.22 20.88 -11.01
CA LEU A 673 -0.74 21.64 -12.15
C LEU A 673 -0.83 20.72 -13.38
N ALA A 674 -2.02 20.57 -13.94
CA ALA A 674 -2.24 19.92 -15.23
C ALA A 674 -2.56 20.97 -16.31
N LEU A 675 -1.72 21.08 -17.33
CA LEU A 675 -1.89 21.98 -18.48
C LEU A 675 -2.20 21.19 -19.75
N TYR A 676 -3.19 21.61 -20.50
CA TYR A 676 -3.50 21.10 -21.83
C TYR A 676 -3.16 22.15 -22.89
N CYS A 677 -2.23 21.83 -23.79
CA CYS A 677 -1.88 22.63 -24.94
C CYS A 677 -2.51 22.00 -26.19
N SER A 678 -3.27 22.79 -26.95
CA SER A 678 -3.90 22.34 -28.21
C SER A 678 -4.16 23.52 -29.15
N ASP A 679 -4.53 23.23 -30.40
CA ASP A 679 -4.94 24.24 -31.39
C ASP A 679 -6.31 24.87 -31.09
N ARG A 680 -6.97 24.41 -30.03
CA ARG A 680 -8.22 25.01 -29.56
C ARG A 680 -7.95 26.46 -29.15
N ALA A 681 -8.69 27.39 -29.73
CA ALA A 681 -8.67 28.78 -29.29
C ALA A 681 -9.20 28.86 -27.84
N PHE A 682 -8.29 28.88 -26.89
CA PHE A 682 -8.57 29.41 -25.57
C PHE A 682 -8.52 30.92 -25.71
N ALA A 683 -9.60 31.62 -25.36
CA ALA A 683 -9.54 33.07 -25.30
C ALA A 683 -8.37 33.42 -24.37
N GLU A 684 -7.32 34.06 -24.91
CA GLU A 684 -6.31 34.69 -24.08
C GLU A 684 -7.10 35.58 -23.13
N LYS A 685 -6.99 35.31 -21.83
CA LYS A 685 -7.30 36.39 -20.91
C LYS A 685 -6.24 37.44 -21.21
N GLU A 686 -6.68 38.57 -21.75
CA GLU A 686 -6.00 39.83 -21.51
C GLU A 686 -5.63 39.81 -20.02
N GLN A 687 -4.44 40.30 -19.66
CA GLN A 687 -4.31 40.80 -18.30
C GLN A 687 -5.42 41.84 -18.13
N GLU A 688 -6.59 41.43 -17.65
CA GLU A 688 -7.33 42.24 -16.74
C GLU A 688 -6.32 42.47 -15.63
N THR A 689 -5.59 43.59 -15.73
CA THR A 689 -5.18 44.32 -14.55
C THR A 689 -6.35 44.18 -13.62
N ALA A 690 -6.15 43.44 -12.52
CA ALA A 690 -7.14 43.26 -11.48
C ALA A 690 -7.69 44.65 -11.19
N GLY A 691 -8.85 44.98 -11.78
CA GLY A 691 -9.49 46.24 -11.54
C GLY A 691 -9.83 46.15 -10.09
N HIS A 692 -9.13 46.91 -9.24
CA HIS A 692 -9.10 46.74 -7.79
C HIS A 692 -10.45 46.22 -7.30
N VAL A 693 -10.52 44.90 -7.07
CA VAL A 693 -11.64 44.32 -6.34
C VAL A 693 -11.48 44.91 -4.97
N PHE A 694 -12.49 45.62 -4.48
CA PHE A 694 -12.47 46.05 -3.10
C PHE A 694 -12.56 44.77 -2.28
N SER A 695 -11.40 44.30 -1.81
CA SER A 695 -11.28 43.15 -0.94
C SER A 695 -11.09 43.67 0.48
N GLU A 696 -12.10 43.46 1.30
CA GLU A 696 -12.05 43.79 2.72
C GLU A 696 -11.87 42.50 3.50
N ASN A 697 -10.83 42.42 4.34
CA ASN A 697 -10.74 41.35 5.33
C ASN A 697 -11.89 41.52 6.32
N VAL A 698 -12.75 40.51 6.40
CA VAL A 698 -13.87 40.49 7.33
C VAL A 698 -13.48 39.59 8.49
N PRO A 699 -13.52 40.07 9.74
CA PRO A 699 -13.21 39.21 10.87
C PRO A 699 -14.21 38.06 10.94
N LEU A 700 -13.71 36.86 11.20
CA LEU A 700 -14.56 35.73 11.53
C LEU A 700 -15.32 36.01 12.83
N PRO A 701 -16.58 35.54 12.96
CA PRO A 701 -17.30 35.60 14.23
C PRO A 701 -16.50 34.91 15.35
N GLU A 702 -16.44 35.51 16.55
CA GLU A 702 -15.72 34.92 17.69
C GLU A 702 -16.43 33.70 18.27
N CYS A 703 -17.76 33.64 18.14
CA CYS A 703 -18.63 32.59 18.66
C CYS A 703 -19.60 32.11 17.59
N PHE A 704 -19.90 30.82 17.60
CA PHE A 704 -20.78 30.15 16.65
C PHE A 704 -21.87 29.38 17.37
N ASP A 705 -23.08 29.42 16.82
CA ASP A 705 -24.05 28.36 17.05
C ASP A 705 -23.55 27.10 16.34
N TYR A 706 -23.87 25.92 16.86
CA TYR A 706 -23.34 24.69 16.29
C TYR A 706 -24.29 23.50 16.36
N LYS A 707 -24.01 22.51 15.52
CA LYS A 707 -24.70 21.23 15.48
C LYS A 707 -23.69 20.11 15.27
N LEU A 708 -23.75 19.08 16.11
CA LEU A 708 -23.02 17.83 15.92
C LEU A 708 -23.83 16.90 15.01
N SER A 709 -23.17 16.24 14.06
CA SER A 709 -23.79 15.23 13.19
C SER A 709 -24.12 13.92 13.91
N GLU A 710 -23.40 13.65 15.00
CA GLU A 710 -23.52 12.49 15.86
C GLU A 710 -23.28 12.89 17.33
N PRO A 711 -23.73 12.11 18.33
CA PRO A 711 -23.50 12.42 19.73
C PRO A 711 -22.01 12.45 20.08
N ASN A 712 -21.66 13.19 21.15
CA ASN A 712 -20.30 13.21 21.66
C ASN A 712 -19.96 11.88 22.36
N ILE A 713 -18.67 11.62 22.58
CA ILE A 713 -18.17 10.33 23.03
C ILE A 713 -17.06 10.47 24.06
N LEU A 714 -17.02 9.54 25.02
CA LEU A 714 -15.93 9.35 25.97
C LEU A 714 -15.43 7.89 25.84
N PRO A 715 -14.21 7.66 25.30
CA PRO A 715 -13.59 6.34 25.29
C PRO A 715 -13.26 5.86 26.71
N LEU A 716 -13.61 4.61 27.00
CA LEU A 716 -13.27 3.88 28.23
C LEU A 716 -12.38 2.69 27.85
N ASP A 717 -11.09 2.90 27.94
CA ASP A 717 -10.04 1.98 27.45
C ASP A 717 -8.97 1.67 28.51
N GLU A 718 -9.11 2.17 29.74
CA GLU A 718 -8.38 1.75 30.94
C GLU A 718 -9.35 1.16 31.96
N ALA A 719 -9.02 0.00 32.54
CA ALA A 719 -9.86 -0.67 33.53
C ALA A 719 -9.06 -1.32 34.66
N GLU A 720 -9.72 -1.51 35.80
CA GLU A 720 -9.32 -2.53 36.78
C GLU A 720 -9.92 -3.88 36.35
N CYS A 721 -9.14 -4.94 36.39
CA CYS A 721 -9.53 -6.28 35.99
C CYS A 721 -9.61 -7.20 37.22
N PHE A 722 -10.73 -7.92 37.33
CA PHE A 722 -10.97 -8.92 38.35
C PHE A 722 -11.26 -10.27 37.69
N VAL A 723 -10.75 -11.36 38.26
CA VAL A 723 -10.98 -12.74 37.81
C VAL A 723 -11.62 -13.50 38.96
N ASP A 724 -12.83 -14.02 38.75
CA ASP A 724 -13.63 -14.71 39.76
C ASP A 724 -13.78 -13.89 41.06
N GLY A 725 -13.90 -12.57 40.92
CA GLY A 725 -14.02 -11.61 42.01
C GLY A 725 -12.71 -11.19 42.68
N ALA A 726 -11.57 -11.81 42.36
CA ALA A 726 -10.27 -11.40 42.87
C ALA A 726 -9.61 -10.35 41.97
N TYR A 727 -9.06 -9.29 42.55
CA TYR A 727 -8.28 -8.29 41.80
C TYR A 727 -7.10 -8.95 41.09
N PHE A 728 -6.93 -8.65 39.81
CA PHE A 728 -5.88 -9.22 38.98
C PHE A 728 -4.86 -8.17 38.53
N CYS A 729 -5.30 -7.14 37.81
CA CYS A 729 -4.43 -6.06 37.34
C CYS A 729 -5.22 -4.80 36.98
N LYS A 730 -4.50 -3.72 36.67
CA LYS A 730 -5.02 -2.50 36.06
C LYS A 730 -4.16 -2.16 34.83
N GLY A 731 -4.77 -1.59 33.80
CA GLY A 731 -4.07 -1.11 32.60
C GLY A 731 -5.04 -0.76 31.48
N ASP A 732 -4.50 -0.41 30.31
CA ASP A 732 -5.29 -0.34 29.10
C ASP A 732 -5.86 -1.73 28.73
N ILE A 733 -6.95 -1.75 27.97
CA ILE A 733 -7.68 -2.98 27.66
C ILE A 733 -6.82 -4.03 26.95
N LEU A 734 -5.90 -3.61 26.08
CA LEU A 734 -5.05 -4.57 25.36
C LEU A 734 -4.01 -5.19 26.27
N THR A 735 -3.36 -4.39 27.11
CA THR A 735 -2.44 -4.90 28.14
C THR A 735 -3.16 -5.85 29.11
N ILE A 736 -4.42 -5.59 29.46
CA ILE A 736 -5.22 -6.49 30.31
C ILE A 736 -5.47 -7.82 29.58
N ASP A 737 -5.85 -7.79 28.31
CA ASP A 737 -6.08 -9.00 27.51
C ASP A 737 -4.81 -9.85 27.40
N GLU A 738 -3.65 -9.24 27.13
CA GLU A 738 -2.36 -9.97 27.10
C GLU A 738 -2.07 -10.66 28.44
N LYS A 739 -2.23 -9.94 29.56
CA LYS A 739 -2.00 -10.50 30.90
C LYS A 739 -2.97 -11.63 31.24
N LEU A 740 -4.24 -11.51 30.84
CA LEU A 740 -5.22 -12.57 31.03
C LEU A 740 -4.86 -13.81 30.21
N ARG A 741 -4.46 -13.62 28.95
CA ARG A 741 -4.04 -14.72 28.08
C ARG A 741 -2.80 -15.42 28.60
N ASP A 742 -1.80 -14.67 29.05
CA ASP A 742 -0.61 -15.23 29.71
C ASP A 742 -0.98 -16.03 30.96
N ARG A 743 -1.85 -15.49 31.82
CA ARG A 743 -2.32 -16.16 33.05
C ARG A 743 -2.93 -17.53 32.75
N PHE A 744 -3.69 -17.64 31.65
CA PHE A 744 -4.37 -18.87 31.26
C PHE A 744 -3.64 -19.66 30.17
N SER A 745 -2.37 -19.34 29.87
CA SER A 745 -1.55 -20.01 28.84
C SER A 745 -2.22 -20.05 27.46
N MET A 746 -2.88 -18.95 27.09
CA MET A 746 -3.53 -18.75 25.80
C MET A 746 -2.64 -17.95 24.85
N ALA A 747 -2.80 -18.16 23.55
CA ALA A 747 -2.15 -17.32 22.55
C ALA A 747 -2.61 -15.86 22.67
N ARG A 748 -1.64 -14.93 22.64
CA ARG A 748 -1.88 -13.49 22.60
C ARG A 748 -2.53 -13.08 21.27
N ARG A 749 -3.20 -11.92 21.30
CA ARG A 749 -3.90 -11.32 20.15
C ARG A 749 -2.99 -10.29 19.49
N HIS A 750 -2.46 -10.59 18.31
CA HIS A 750 -1.51 -9.71 17.61
C HIS A 750 -1.72 -9.70 16.08
N GLY A 751 -2.94 -9.94 15.60
CA GLY A 751 -3.24 -9.90 14.15
C GLY A 751 -2.93 -11.20 13.38
N GLU A 752 -2.02 -12.04 13.87
CA GLU A 752 -1.62 -13.29 13.18
C GLU A 752 -2.29 -14.55 13.76
N MET A 753 -3.39 -14.40 14.48
CA MET A 753 -4.08 -15.54 15.08
C MET A 753 -4.60 -16.51 14.01
N ILE A 754 -4.90 -17.75 14.43
CA ILE A 754 -5.74 -18.65 13.63
C ILE A 754 -7.12 -18.00 13.46
N GLN A 755 -7.61 -17.94 12.22
CA GLN A 755 -8.86 -17.26 11.87
C GLN A 755 -10.06 -17.84 12.65
N PRO A 756 -11.06 -17.00 13.03
CA PRO A 756 -12.24 -17.45 13.76
C PRO A 756 -12.99 -18.58 13.05
N TRP A 757 -13.17 -18.50 11.72
CA TRP A 757 -13.83 -19.54 10.95
C TRP A 757 -13.13 -20.90 11.08
N PHE A 758 -11.79 -20.90 11.03
CA PHE A 758 -10.99 -22.12 11.13
C PHE A 758 -11.08 -22.72 12.53
N ARG A 759 -10.97 -21.88 13.57
CA ARG A 759 -11.15 -22.31 14.97
C ARG A 759 -12.55 -22.87 15.21
N ASN A 760 -13.58 -22.22 14.69
CA ASN A 760 -14.96 -22.67 14.84
C ASN A 760 -15.21 -24.04 14.22
N LYS A 761 -14.53 -24.34 13.10
CA LYS A 761 -14.67 -25.62 12.39
C LYS A 761 -13.83 -26.74 12.98
N PHE A 762 -12.57 -26.48 13.31
CA PHE A 762 -11.59 -27.54 13.63
C PHE A 762 -11.25 -27.67 15.12
N PHE A 763 -11.57 -26.67 15.95
CA PHE A 763 -11.26 -26.70 17.37
C PHE A 763 -12.54 -26.88 18.21
N PRO A 764 -12.45 -27.53 19.39
CA PRO A 764 -13.60 -27.72 20.25
C PRO A 764 -14.20 -26.39 20.71
N VAL A 765 -15.50 -26.39 20.99
CA VAL A 765 -16.23 -25.25 21.57
C VAL A 765 -15.46 -24.73 22.78
N PRO A 766 -15.23 -23.40 22.87
CA PRO A 766 -14.42 -22.84 23.92
C PRO A 766 -15.10 -23.04 25.29
N LYS A 767 -14.30 -23.27 26.33
CA LYS A 767 -14.78 -23.33 27.72
C LYS A 767 -14.39 -22.06 28.45
N SER A 768 -15.29 -21.57 29.30
CA SER A 768 -14.96 -20.47 30.22
C SER A 768 -13.80 -20.89 31.11
N VAL A 769 -12.78 -20.02 31.22
CA VAL A 769 -11.63 -20.20 32.13
C VAL A 769 -11.78 -19.38 33.41
N GLY A 770 -12.84 -18.58 33.51
CA GLY A 770 -13.17 -17.75 34.66
C GLY A 770 -14.09 -16.60 34.28
N LYS A 771 -14.83 -16.08 35.26
CA LYS A 771 -15.65 -14.88 35.09
C LYS A 771 -14.77 -13.64 35.26
N VAL A 772 -14.55 -12.90 34.17
CA VAL A 772 -13.78 -11.66 34.17
C VAL A 772 -14.72 -10.48 34.39
N THR A 773 -14.29 -9.52 35.20
CA THR A 773 -14.97 -8.23 35.36
C THR A 773 -13.99 -7.10 35.14
N LEU A 774 -14.32 -6.23 34.19
CA LEU A 774 -13.61 -4.99 33.95
C LEU A 774 -14.36 -3.84 34.59
N VAL A 775 -13.65 -2.99 35.33
CA VAL A 775 -14.19 -1.82 36.01
C VAL A 775 -13.51 -0.57 35.49
N PHE A 776 -14.26 0.25 34.77
CA PHE A 776 -13.83 1.51 34.19
C PHE A 776 -14.26 2.67 35.09
N SER A 777 -13.32 3.54 35.47
CA SER A 777 -13.62 4.75 36.23
C SER A 777 -13.78 5.95 35.29
N PHE A 778 -14.77 6.80 35.55
CA PHE A 778 -14.97 8.06 34.84
C PHE A 778 -15.57 9.12 35.77
N SER A 779 -15.37 10.40 35.45
CA SER A 779 -15.86 11.51 36.27
C SER A 779 -16.98 12.28 35.59
N VAL A 780 -17.92 12.80 36.38
CA VAL A 780 -19.09 13.54 35.90
C VAL A 780 -19.28 14.81 36.72
N ARG A 781 -19.28 15.96 36.04
CA ARG A 781 -19.64 17.26 36.63
C ARG A 781 -21.14 17.51 36.52
N ASP A 782 -21.64 17.37 35.30
CA ASP A 782 -23.04 17.62 34.94
C ASP A 782 -23.66 16.31 34.47
N ILE A 783 -24.70 15.84 35.16
CA ILE A 783 -25.33 14.56 34.84
C ILE A 783 -26.01 14.68 33.46
N PRO A 784 -25.65 13.83 32.48
CA PRO A 784 -26.23 13.90 31.15
C PRO A 784 -27.69 13.47 31.16
N GLU A 785 -28.55 14.20 30.44
CA GLU A 785 -29.97 13.83 30.32
C GLU A 785 -30.17 12.48 29.62
N ASN A 786 -29.36 12.21 28.58
CA ASN A 786 -29.35 10.95 27.86
C ASN A 786 -27.92 10.50 27.60
N ALA A 787 -27.57 9.32 28.11
CA ALA A 787 -26.30 8.65 27.87
C ALA A 787 -26.53 7.19 27.50
N TYR A 788 -25.61 6.64 26.73
CA TYR A 788 -25.62 5.25 26.27
C TYR A 788 -24.23 4.65 26.47
N VAL A 789 -24.19 3.37 26.82
CA VAL A 789 -22.98 2.56 26.69
C VAL A 789 -22.98 1.99 25.27
N MET A 790 -21.93 2.29 24.50
CA MET A 790 -21.68 1.70 23.20
C MET A 790 -20.60 0.62 23.33
N THR A 791 -20.92 -0.60 22.87
CA THR A 791 -20.12 -1.82 23.08
C THR A 791 -20.20 -2.74 21.87
N GLU A 792 -19.15 -3.52 21.63
CA GLU A 792 -19.18 -4.64 20.67
C GLU A 792 -19.80 -5.90 21.25
N ASP A 793 -19.86 -5.98 22.58
CA ASP A 793 -20.45 -7.10 23.30
C ASP A 793 -21.67 -6.64 24.11
N PRO A 794 -22.87 -6.71 23.52
CA PRO A 794 -24.11 -6.44 24.24
C PRO A 794 -24.50 -7.59 25.19
N ALA A 795 -23.80 -8.73 25.18
CA ALA A 795 -24.11 -9.87 26.05
C ALA A 795 -23.43 -9.77 27.44
N ALA A 796 -22.40 -8.93 27.60
CA ALA A 796 -21.79 -8.66 28.89
C ALA A 796 -22.80 -8.12 29.92
N GLU A 797 -22.64 -8.54 31.18
CA GLU A 797 -23.38 -7.99 32.30
C GLU A 797 -22.80 -6.61 32.64
N ILE A 798 -23.47 -5.54 32.20
CA ILE A 798 -23.02 -4.16 32.40
C ILE A 798 -23.78 -3.49 33.55
N SER A 799 -23.06 -2.78 34.41
CA SER A 799 -23.64 -1.95 35.47
C SER A 799 -22.86 -0.65 35.67
N ILE A 800 -23.53 0.41 36.12
CA ILE A 800 -22.89 1.66 36.53
C ILE A 800 -23.25 1.93 37.98
N ASN A 801 -22.25 2.07 38.84
CA ASN A 801 -22.41 2.22 40.29
C ASN A 801 -23.33 1.15 40.93
N GLY A 802 -23.29 -0.08 40.41
CA GLY A 802 -24.11 -1.21 40.85
C GLY A 802 -25.54 -1.24 40.29
N VAL A 803 -25.95 -0.22 39.52
CA VAL A 803 -27.23 -0.22 38.79
C VAL A 803 -27.03 -0.91 37.43
N SER A 804 -27.77 -1.99 37.19
CA SER A 804 -27.69 -2.74 35.92
C SER A 804 -28.12 -1.88 34.72
N VAL A 805 -27.35 -1.94 33.64
CA VAL A 805 -27.63 -1.28 32.36
C VAL A 805 -28.32 -2.29 31.45
N CYS A 806 -29.63 -2.49 31.65
CA CYS A 806 -30.46 -3.44 30.90
C CYS A 806 -31.52 -2.72 30.03
N GLY A 807 -31.19 -1.50 29.58
CA GLY A 807 -32.08 -0.67 28.77
C GLY A 807 -32.29 -1.19 27.34
N GLU A 808 -33.04 -0.43 26.56
CA GLU A 808 -33.25 -0.69 25.12
C GLU A 808 -31.90 -0.76 24.39
N ILE A 809 -31.69 -1.84 23.64
CA ILE A 809 -30.52 -2.06 22.79
C ILE A 809 -30.87 -1.60 21.37
N SER A 810 -30.05 -0.73 20.82
CA SER A 810 -30.15 -0.24 19.43
C SER A 810 -28.81 -0.37 18.72
N ASP A 811 -28.80 -0.24 17.40
CA ASP A 811 -27.56 -0.23 16.64
C ASP A 811 -26.71 1.03 16.94
N GLY A 812 -25.39 0.83 16.90
CA GLY A 812 -24.41 1.91 16.87
C GLY A 812 -24.44 2.68 15.56
N TYR A 813 -23.84 3.86 15.56
CA TYR A 813 -23.84 4.79 14.42
C TYR A 813 -22.51 4.82 13.65
N ILE A 814 -21.47 4.12 14.14
CA ILE A 814 -20.13 4.11 13.54
C ILE A 814 -19.87 2.83 12.73
N ASP A 815 -20.19 1.68 13.31
CA ASP A 815 -19.94 0.37 12.71
C ASP A 815 -21.02 -0.63 13.11
N VAL A 816 -21.25 -1.64 12.27
CA VAL A 816 -22.21 -2.72 12.49
C VAL A 816 -21.94 -3.52 13.77
N CYS A 817 -20.68 -3.60 14.24
CA CYS A 817 -20.35 -4.31 15.48
C CYS A 817 -20.87 -3.62 16.74
N PHE A 818 -21.04 -2.29 16.72
CA PHE A 818 -21.41 -1.56 17.92
C PHE A 818 -22.91 -1.64 18.17
N LYS A 819 -23.28 -1.93 19.41
CA LYS A 819 -24.63 -1.76 19.95
C LYS A 819 -24.61 -0.67 21.01
N ARG A 820 -25.74 0.03 21.17
CA ARG A 820 -25.94 1.08 22.18
C ARG A 820 -27.01 0.66 23.16
N ILE A 821 -26.68 0.71 24.44
CA ILE A 821 -27.58 0.38 25.55
C ILE A 821 -27.84 1.64 26.35
N LYS A 822 -29.12 2.02 26.50
CA LYS A 822 -29.49 3.24 27.23
C LYS A 822 -29.11 3.14 28.71
N VAL A 823 -28.43 4.15 29.23
CA VAL A 823 -28.07 4.25 30.66
C VAL A 823 -29.30 4.68 31.47
N PRO A 824 -29.63 3.98 32.58
CA PRO A 824 -30.69 4.41 33.48
C PRO A 824 -30.38 5.77 34.13
N GLY A 825 -31.37 6.66 34.21
CA GLY A 825 -31.17 8.03 34.72
C GLY A 825 -30.71 8.13 36.18
N ASN A 826 -30.84 7.06 36.97
CA ASN A 826 -30.35 6.98 38.35
C ASN A 826 -29.00 6.26 38.49
N ALA A 827 -28.38 5.82 37.39
CA ALA A 827 -27.14 5.05 37.43
C ALA A 827 -25.90 5.95 37.56
N ILE A 828 -25.94 7.16 37.00
CA ILE A 828 -24.85 8.14 37.02
C ILE A 828 -25.05 9.15 38.16
N LYS A 829 -23.97 9.48 38.86
CA LYS A 829 -23.92 10.53 39.90
C LYS A 829 -22.81 11.54 39.59
N THR A 830 -22.81 12.69 40.26
CA THR A 830 -21.68 13.63 40.19
C THR A 830 -20.43 13.08 40.87
N GLY A 831 -19.26 13.48 40.39
CA GLY A 831 -17.94 12.98 40.84
C GLY A 831 -17.55 11.66 40.16
N GLU A 832 -16.85 10.80 40.88
CA GLU A 832 -16.36 9.52 40.37
C GLU A 832 -17.49 8.49 40.23
N ASN A 833 -17.51 7.84 39.07
CA ASN A 833 -18.43 6.76 38.70
C ASN A 833 -17.64 5.54 38.26
N LYS A 834 -18.22 4.35 38.47
CA LYS A 834 -17.63 3.08 38.02
C LYS A 834 -18.60 2.35 37.11
N LEU A 835 -18.15 2.04 35.90
CA LEU A 835 -18.84 1.15 34.97
C LEU A 835 -18.17 -0.22 35.05
N SER A 836 -18.94 -1.26 35.39
CA SER A 836 -18.46 -2.63 35.42
C SER A 836 -19.06 -3.43 34.26
N ALA A 837 -18.23 -4.20 33.56
CA ALA A 837 -18.66 -5.17 32.55
C ALA A 837 -18.13 -6.56 32.91
N SER A 838 -19.03 -7.53 33.11
CA SER A 838 -18.69 -8.90 33.49
C SER A 838 -19.06 -9.91 32.41
N PHE A 839 -18.17 -10.86 32.14
CA PHE A 839 -18.34 -11.88 31.09
C PHE A 839 -17.56 -13.15 31.40
N ASP A 840 -17.97 -14.25 30.79
CA ASP A 840 -17.23 -15.52 30.80
C ASP A 840 -16.06 -15.46 29.81
N PHE A 841 -14.83 -15.46 30.33
CA PHE A 841 -13.64 -15.33 29.49
C PHE A 841 -13.26 -16.67 28.85
N THR A 842 -12.98 -16.64 27.55
CA THR A 842 -12.57 -17.81 26.77
C THR A 842 -11.41 -17.47 25.84
N ASP A 843 -10.78 -18.49 25.26
CA ASP A 843 -9.74 -18.32 24.24
C ASP A 843 -10.25 -17.69 22.92
N ARG A 844 -11.57 -17.53 22.76
CA ARG A 844 -12.23 -16.86 21.62
C ARG A 844 -12.87 -15.51 21.99
N TYR A 845 -12.76 -15.09 23.25
CA TYR A 845 -13.36 -13.83 23.70
C TYR A 845 -12.45 -12.65 23.32
N ASP A 846 -13.00 -11.64 22.64
CA ASP A 846 -12.29 -10.41 22.30
C ASP A 846 -12.60 -9.32 23.33
N ILE A 847 -11.63 -8.99 24.18
CA ILE A 847 -11.78 -7.86 25.12
C ILE A 847 -11.51 -6.56 24.37
N GLU A 848 -12.45 -5.63 24.43
CA GLU A 848 -12.42 -4.35 23.70
C GLU A 848 -12.84 -3.20 24.61
N SER A 849 -12.46 -1.98 24.22
CA SER A 849 -12.86 -0.74 24.91
C SER A 849 -14.37 -0.55 24.88
N LEU A 850 -14.89 0.11 25.92
CA LEU A 850 -16.28 0.59 25.94
C LEU A 850 -16.31 2.08 25.65
N TYR A 851 -17.47 2.59 25.29
CA TYR A 851 -17.65 4.03 25.07
C TYR A 851 -18.91 4.52 25.76
N LEU A 852 -18.83 5.68 26.41
CA LEU A 852 -20.02 6.43 26.79
C LEU A 852 -20.32 7.42 25.67
N THR A 853 -21.57 7.48 25.21
CA THR A 853 -22.00 8.39 24.14
C THR A 853 -23.32 9.06 24.48
N GLY A 854 -23.48 10.32 24.10
CA GLY A 854 -24.68 11.09 24.41
C GLY A 854 -24.54 12.59 24.15
N ASN A 855 -25.55 13.34 24.58
CA ASN A 855 -25.58 14.80 24.45
C ASN A 855 -24.89 15.43 25.66
N PHE A 856 -23.56 15.29 25.73
CA PHE A 856 -22.73 15.83 26.81
C PHE A 856 -21.39 16.34 26.28
N GLY A 857 -20.74 17.22 27.03
CA GLY A 857 -19.36 17.63 26.79
C GLY A 857 -18.37 16.68 27.49
N VAL A 858 -17.13 16.62 26.99
CA VAL A 858 -15.99 15.98 27.65
C VAL A 858 -14.87 17.00 27.77
N SER A 859 -14.51 17.32 29.00
CA SER A 859 -13.45 18.29 29.31
C SER A 859 -12.05 17.74 29.05
N GLU A 860 -11.03 18.60 29.13
CA GLU A 860 -9.62 18.23 29.01
C GLU A 860 -9.16 17.16 30.03
N ASN A 861 -9.84 17.08 31.17
CA ASN A 861 -9.55 16.13 32.26
C ASN A 861 -10.46 14.89 32.21
N ASP A 862 -11.09 14.60 31.06
CA ASP A 862 -11.95 13.43 30.85
C ASP A 862 -13.20 13.37 31.75
N GLU A 863 -13.63 14.54 32.21
CA GLU A 863 -14.87 14.70 32.96
C GLU A 863 -16.04 15.02 32.02
N ILE A 864 -17.16 14.32 32.18
CA ILE A 864 -18.43 14.58 31.50
C ILE A 864 -19.03 15.89 32.02
N THR A 865 -19.36 16.80 31.12
CA THR A 865 -19.96 18.12 31.41
C THR A 865 -21.22 18.33 30.57
N ALA A 866 -21.92 19.45 30.79
CA ALA A 866 -22.88 19.94 29.82
C ALA A 866 -22.18 20.23 28.48
N LEU A 867 -22.93 20.11 27.38
CA LEU A 867 -22.47 20.62 26.10
C LEU A 867 -22.27 22.14 26.18
N PRO A 868 -21.26 22.72 25.51
CA PRO A 868 -21.10 24.17 25.45
C PRO A 868 -22.34 24.80 24.78
N GLU A 869 -22.79 25.96 25.23
CA GLU A 869 -23.92 26.65 24.57
C GLU A 869 -23.54 27.15 23.17
N LYS A 870 -22.28 27.58 23.00
CA LYS A 870 -21.68 28.04 21.74
C LYS A 870 -20.22 27.61 21.67
N LEU A 871 -19.70 27.47 20.46
CA LEU A 871 -18.29 27.19 20.21
C LEU A 871 -17.55 28.47 19.83
N ARG A 872 -16.31 28.61 20.30
CA ARG A 872 -15.41 29.70 19.92
C ARG A 872 -14.48 29.26 18.79
N LEU A 873 -13.93 30.23 18.06
CA LEU A 873 -12.85 30.01 17.10
C LEU A 873 -11.65 29.29 17.77
N GLY A 874 -10.97 28.41 17.05
CA GLY A 874 -9.83 27.64 17.55
C GLY A 874 -10.15 26.18 17.89
N ASP A 875 -9.36 25.60 18.79
CA ASP A 875 -9.42 24.18 19.13
C ASP A 875 -10.66 23.83 19.97
N ILE A 876 -11.60 23.07 19.39
CA ILE A 876 -12.82 22.63 20.07
C ILE A 876 -12.55 21.57 21.15
N CYS A 877 -11.38 20.94 21.15
CA CYS A 877 -11.00 19.95 22.16
C CYS A 877 -10.99 20.59 23.56
N ALA A 878 -10.53 21.84 23.65
CA ALA A 878 -10.53 22.64 24.87
C ALA A 878 -11.94 23.11 25.29
N HIS A 879 -12.94 22.97 24.41
CA HIS A 879 -14.31 23.47 24.59
C HIS A 879 -15.34 22.34 24.80
N GLY A 880 -14.93 21.24 25.42
CA GLY A 880 -15.85 20.16 25.77
C GLY A 880 -16.07 19.13 24.66
N LEU A 881 -15.28 19.14 23.58
CA LEU A 881 -15.37 18.19 22.47
C LEU A 881 -14.07 17.41 22.27
N LYS A 882 -13.31 17.15 23.35
CA LYS A 882 -11.98 16.51 23.33
C LYS A 882 -11.85 15.27 22.41
N TYR A 883 -12.85 14.39 22.44
CA TYR A 883 -12.84 13.11 21.72
C TYR A 883 -13.77 13.05 20.51
N TYR A 884 -14.38 14.19 20.16
CA TYR A 884 -15.29 14.25 19.03
C TYR A 884 -14.54 13.89 17.74
N GLY A 885 -15.21 13.16 16.85
CA GLY A 885 -14.59 12.68 15.60
C GLY A 885 -15.53 12.71 14.40
N GLY A 886 -16.77 13.17 14.58
CA GLY A 886 -17.79 13.24 13.54
C GLY A 886 -17.77 14.56 12.76
N GLY A 887 -18.87 14.87 12.08
CA GLY A 887 -19.11 16.16 11.43
C GLY A 887 -19.66 17.24 12.37
N LEU A 888 -19.14 18.46 12.28
CA LEU A 888 -19.54 19.63 13.05
C LEU A 888 -19.97 20.76 12.10
N THR A 889 -21.20 21.26 12.25
CA THR A 889 -21.66 22.47 11.56
C THR A 889 -21.57 23.66 12.51
N LEU A 890 -20.84 24.70 12.13
CA LEU A 890 -20.82 26.01 12.76
C LEU A 890 -21.70 26.98 11.98
N SER A 891 -22.39 27.88 12.67
CA SER A 891 -23.25 28.88 12.05
C SER A 891 -23.15 30.22 12.78
N ALA A 892 -23.06 31.29 12.00
CA ALA A 892 -23.04 32.65 12.55
C ALA A 892 -23.57 33.66 11.51
N PRO A 893 -24.15 34.79 11.96
CA PRO A 893 -24.57 35.85 11.06
C PRO A 893 -23.39 36.42 10.25
N LEU A 894 -23.56 36.54 8.94
CA LEU A 894 -22.60 37.16 8.03
C LEU A 894 -23.35 37.94 6.94
N LYS A 895 -22.86 39.12 6.55
CA LYS A 895 -23.52 39.93 5.53
C LYS A 895 -23.61 39.17 4.21
N ASN A 896 -24.68 39.40 3.45
CA ASN A 896 -24.78 38.86 2.11
C ASN A 896 -23.66 39.42 1.20
N GLY A 897 -23.11 38.56 0.36
CA GLY A 897 -22.00 38.89 -0.52
C GLY A 897 -21.24 37.67 -1.00
N ASN A 898 -20.20 37.92 -1.79
CA ASN A 898 -19.24 36.91 -2.20
C ASN A 898 -18.02 37.00 -1.31
N TYR A 899 -17.44 35.86 -1.00
CA TYR A 899 -16.34 35.72 -0.07
C TYR A 899 -15.31 34.74 -0.62
N LYS A 900 -14.05 34.94 -0.25
CA LYS A 900 -12.97 33.97 -0.38
C LYS A 900 -12.51 33.58 1.02
N VAL A 901 -12.34 32.29 1.25
CA VAL A 901 -11.66 31.78 2.45
C VAL A 901 -10.25 31.34 2.08
N ARG A 902 -9.30 31.55 2.99
CA ARG A 902 -7.96 30.99 2.92
C ARG A 902 -7.51 30.56 4.32
N THR A 903 -6.88 29.40 4.42
CA THR A 903 -6.21 28.96 5.66
C THR A 903 -4.90 28.24 5.34
N ASN A 904 -3.95 28.25 6.28
CA ASN A 904 -2.72 27.49 6.18
C ASN A 904 -2.87 26.05 6.70
N LYS A 905 -3.88 25.80 7.53
CA LYS A 905 -4.12 24.50 8.17
C LYS A 905 -5.59 24.15 8.15
N LEU A 906 -5.86 22.88 7.91
CA LEU A 906 -7.19 22.30 7.98
C LEU A 906 -7.16 21.19 9.03
N HIS A 907 -7.79 21.41 10.18
CA HIS A 907 -7.86 20.43 11.28
C HIS A 907 -9.00 19.41 11.09
N ALA A 908 -9.46 19.24 9.86
CA ALA A 908 -10.54 18.36 9.43
C ALA A 908 -10.14 17.68 8.10
N ALA A 909 -10.75 16.55 7.77
CA ALA A 909 -10.52 15.88 6.48
C ALA A 909 -10.98 16.76 5.32
N ILE A 910 -12.11 17.46 5.52
CA ILE A 910 -12.70 18.42 4.58
C ILE A 910 -13.53 19.44 5.37
N CYS A 911 -13.57 20.67 4.86
CA CYS A 911 -14.50 21.70 5.32
C CYS A 911 -15.35 22.23 4.16
N TYR A 912 -16.57 22.67 4.46
CA TYR A 912 -17.44 23.38 3.52
C TYR A 912 -17.79 24.77 4.04
N PHE A 913 -17.59 25.79 3.21
CA PHE A 913 -18.05 27.16 3.48
C PHE A 913 -19.24 27.46 2.58
N ASN A 914 -20.44 27.52 3.14
CA ASN A 914 -21.71 27.60 2.41
C ASN A 914 -21.72 26.63 1.20
N SER A 915 -21.47 25.34 1.47
CA SER A 915 -21.39 24.24 0.48
C SER A 915 -20.18 24.25 -0.47
N SER A 916 -19.26 25.20 -0.34
CA SER A 916 -18.02 25.22 -1.15
C SER A 916 -16.90 24.45 -0.44
N PRO A 917 -16.36 23.37 -1.04
CA PRO A 917 -15.40 22.50 -0.36
C PRO A 917 -13.99 23.10 -0.28
N VAL A 918 -13.32 22.84 0.84
CA VAL A 918 -11.90 23.09 1.08
C VAL A 918 -11.30 21.80 1.63
N ALA A 919 -10.46 21.13 0.83
CA ALA A 919 -9.90 19.82 1.18
C ALA A 919 -8.45 19.61 0.71
N PHE A 920 -7.99 20.37 -0.28
CA PHE A 920 -6.65 20.25 -0.86
C PHE A 920 -5.87 21.54 -0.68
N LEU A 921 -4.55 21.41 -0.67
CA LEU A 921 -3.65 22.56 -0.69
C LEU A 921 -3.59 23.20 -2.09
N PRO A 922 -3.49 24.55 -2.18
CA PRO A 922 -3.70 25.51 -1.09
C PRO A 922 -5.17 25.51 -0.62
N TYR A 923 -5.39 25.60 0.70
CA TYR A 923 -6.74 25.58 1.28
C TYR A 923 -7.47 26.91 1.05
N GLU A 924 -8.05 27.06 -0.13
CA GLU A 924 -8.85 28.21 -0.49
C GLU A 924 -10.10 27.84 -1.30
N ALA A 925 -11.16 28.61 -1.11
CA ALA A 925 -12.40 28.51 -1.88
C ALA A 925 -13.13 29.84 -1.95
N ASP A 926 -13.81 30.08 -3.07
CA ASP A 926 -14.77 31.18 -3.22
C ASP A 926 -16.18 30.66 -2.90
N PHE A 927 -16.98 31.45 -2.20
CA PHE A 927 -18.35 31.10 -1.83
C PHE A 927 -19.26 32.33 -1.71
N SER A 928 -20.57 32.11 -1.61
CA SER A 928 -21.56 33.19 -1.49
C SER A 928 -22.44 33.02 -0.25
N VAL A 929 -22.79 34.15 0.36
CA VAL A 929 -23.76 34.26 1.45
C VAL A 929 -25.01 34.96 0.93
N THR A 930 -26.16 34.28 0.99
CA THR A 930 -27.42 34.76 0.40
C THR A 930 -28.54 34.95 1.43
N ASN A 931 -28.47 34.28 2.58
CA ASN A 931 -29.48 34.26 3.64
C ASN A 931 -29.03 34.95 4.92
N GLY A 932 -27.94 35.73 4.89
CA GLY A 932 -27.38 36.41 6.04
C GLY A 932 -26.63 35.50 7.02
N MET A 933 -26.32 34.26 6.63
CA MET A 933 -25.68 33.27 7.49
C MET A 933 -24.45 32.64 6.82
N LEU A 934 -23.36 32.60 7.57
CA LEU A 934 -22.21 31.75 7.31
C LEU A 934 -22.48 30.37 7.92
N ALA A 935 -22.35 29.32 7.11
CA ALA A 935 -22.35 27.93 7.56
C ALA A 935 -21.00 27.30 7.23
N ILE A 936 -20.32 26.76 8.24
CA ILE A 936 -19.05 26.05 8.10
C ILE A 936 -19.27 24.62 8.56
N GLU A 937 -19.20 23.66 7.65
CA GLU A 937 -19.26 22.24 7.99
C GLU A 937 -17.84 21.70 8.02
N GLN A 938 -17.46 21.00 9.08
CA GLN A 938 -16.15 20.38 9.26
C GLN A 938 -16.35 18.90 9.48
N VAL A 939 -15.63 18.04 8.76
CA VAL A 939 -15.72 16.59 8.93
C VAL A 939 -14.38 16.05 9.40
N PHE A 940 -14.32 15.58 10.64
CA PHE A 940 -13.07 15.15 11.27
C PHE A 940 -12.67 13.72 10.88
N THR A 941 -11.43 13.35 11.20
CA THR A 941 -10.84 12.07 10.75
C THR A 941 -11.10 10.90 11.70
N ARG A 942 -11.74 11.14 12.86
CA ARG A 942 -11.84 10.24 14.03
C ARG A 942 -10.52 9.89 14.73
N GLN A 943 -9.43 10.62 14.46
CA GLN A 943 -8.16 10.47 15.19
C GLN A 943 -8.35 10.54 16.71
N ASN A 944 -9.13 11.52 17.20
CA ASN A 944 -9.33 11.68 18.65
C ASN A 944 -10.24 10.60 19.25
N THR A 945 -11.07 9.93 18.44
CA THR A 945 -11.97 8.86 18.91
C THR A 945 -11.27 7.50 18.94
N PHE A 946 -10.50 7.15 17.91
CA PHE A 946 -9.94 5.80 17.72
C PHE A 946 -8.41 5.74 17.56
N GLY A 947 -7.76 6.85 17.23
CA GLY A 947 -6.33 6.90 16.92
C GLY A 947 -5.43 7.25 18.11
N THR A 948 -5.97 7.23 19.34
CA THR A 948 -5.22 7.59 20.54
C THR A 948 -4.69 6.35 21.26
N ALA A 949 -3.59 6.51 22.00
CA ALA A 949 -2.98 5.44 22.79
C ALA A 949 -2.84 5.88 24.25
N ILE A 950 -2.90 4.94 25.19
CA ILE A 950 -2.57 5.19 26.59
C ILE A 950 -1.12 4.78 26.83
N GLU A 951 -0.29 5.73 27.26
CA GLU A 951 1.09 5.48 27.65
C GLU A 951 1.31 6.02 29.08
N ASN A 952 1.72 5.15 30.00
CA ASN A 952 1.94 5.49 31.41
C ASN A 952 0.73 6.18 32.07
N GLY A 953 -0.48 5.75 31.72
CA GLY A 953 -1.74 6.32 32.25
C GLY A 953 -2.10 7.69 31.66
N GLN A 954 -1.40 8.15 30.61
CA GLN A 954 -1.73 9.37 29.88
C GLN A 954 -2.12 9.05 28.45
N ARG A 955 -3.22 9.63 27.99
CA ARG A 955 -3.64 9.50 26.60
C ARG A 955 -2.81 10.41 25.69
N ARG A 956 -2.26 9.85 24.61
CA ARG A 956 -1.50 10.53 23.57
C ARG A 956 -2.19 10.43 22.21
N GLY A 957 -1.78 11.30 21.28
CA GLY A 957 -2.27 11.28 19.90
C GLY A 957 -3.56 12.07 19.65
N ILE A 958 -4.01 12.89 20.62
CA ILE A 958 -5.08 13.87 20.40
C ILE A 958 -4.53 14.98 19.50
N ILE A 959 -5.28 15.28 18.44
CA ILE A 959 -5.00 16.38 17.52
C ILE A 959 -5.99 17.53 17.76
N PRO A 960 -5.58 18.79 17.54
CA PRO A 960 -6.50 19.93 17.53
C PRO A 960 -7.62 19.73 16.51
N GLN A 961 -8.79 20.28 16.79
CA GLN A 961 -9.95 20.26 15.89
C GLN A 961 -10.65 21.61 15.85
N GLY A 962 -11.28 21.96 14.74
CA GLY A 962 -11.98 23.23 14.60
C GLY A 962 -11.30 24.18 13.61
N LEU A 963 -11.86 25.39 13.49
CA LEU A 963 -11.40 26.36 12.52
C LEU A 963 -10.13 27.04 13.03
N ASP A 964 -9.08 27.01 12.20
CA ASP A 964 -7.78 27.59 12.54
C ASP A 964 -7.89 29.10 12.76
N SER A 965 -7.19 29.62 13.77
CA SER A 965 -7.21 31.05 14.12
C SER A 965 -6.67 31.95 13.01
N ASP A 966 -5.83 31.40 12.12
CA ASP A 966 -5.24 32.12 10.99
C ASP A 966 -6.12 32.03 9.72
N THR A 967 -7.36 31.53 9.84
CA THR A 967 -8.31 31.51 8.71
C THR A 967 -8.70 32.93 8.31
N GLU A 968 -8.38 33.30 7.08
CA GLU A 968 -8.74 34.58 6.48
C GLU A 968 -10.09 34.48 5.76
N LEU A 969 -10.99 35.42 6.04
CA LEU A 969 -12.24 35.60 5.32
C LEU A 969 -12.21 36.95 4.59
N ILE A 970 -12.27 36.92 3.27
CA ILE A 970 -12.09 38.08 2.41
C ILE A 970 -13.40 38.34 1.67
N ARG A 971 -14.03 39.50 1.87
CA ARG A 971 -15.23 39.87 1.10
C ARG A 971 -14.83 40.39 -0.27
N ILE A 972 -15.47 39.88 -1.30
CA ILE A 972 -15.22 40.21 -2.71
C ILE A 972 -16.40 41.05 -3.22
N GLU A 973 -16.19 42.35 -3.44
CA GLU A 973 -17.22 43.19 -4.07
C GLU A 973 -16.93 43.39 -5.57
N PRO A 974 -17.87 43.08 -6.48
CA PRO A 974 -17.73 43.43 -7.88
C PRO A 974 -17.73 44.97 -8.00
N ARG A 975 -16.77 45.50 -8.77
CA ARG A 975 -16.63 46.94 -9.01
C ARG A 975 -17.96 47.50 -9.54
N ARG A 976 -18.63 48.37 -8.78
CA ARG A 976 -19.71 49.20 -9.33
C ARG A 976 -19.04 50.25 -10.23
N PHE A 977 -19.26 50.14 -11.53
CA PHE A 977 -18.87 51.17 -12.51
C PHE A 977 -19.72 52.43 -12.36
#